data_AF-A0A257LJ32-F1
#
_entry.id   AF-A0A257LJ32-F1
#
_cell.length_a   1.000
_cell.length_b   1.000
_cell.length_c   1.000
_cell.angle_alpha   90.00
_cell.angle_beta   90.00
_cell.angle_gamma   90.00
#
_symmetry.space_group_name_H-M   'P 1'
#
loop_
_entity.id
_entity.type
_entity.pdbx_description
1 polymer ?
#
loop_
_entity_poly.entity_id
_entity_poly.type
_entity_poly.pdbx_seq_one_letter_code
_entity_poly.pdbx_strand_id
1 'polypeptide(L)'
;MKLKTLAPTLITTALLAACGGGGGSDTGSGGGAATTSSTTLSGVASKGPLKKALVTAYRVDSAGKLGAKITEKETDDSGGYTLDLGSYTGAVQLVVSVIAGKTTSADEATGVDVSLPADFTLRATTVVSAPAGGGSTQVQNASITPFTELASKIAEDSGGLSAANIASATKVVFDLIGVDPVATKPIDFSSAAPAGATDDQKRYALFNAAVSQMASGAPSTTDATTLACFTAAAGDAGKKIKCATDQIAKSVTVSTSSGSATAAINSKLVGLGDALVAAASDSKNKTGTTITADDAATKLLKAIEKDVKASTTGTAAPIKLDTPAETLSDIVKAKLFFSRLRSNAAALKNGPLDTGLSDGVKAFGDSLNNEALAVTGQTGQLLKLSSVAFQLWNDYKSGATTNPNSVAIPGLSGGCTVYEGSFPVRFGAEANAVGSDGKPGTAYVGGSTTATSASAAAWVGCSVNQGTLPTVAKPGTQYRRSMLFDMSVASYPSTVPYIAVTRLRTLDGTGALVQQNLTPTFSGSISLPASAVPGAAVALVGDVPPSVTSAGVLMAARYAVNVQAALTSPATGVAQLALTAGSFAVVPVGASSASLTLDLSPEGATLVSAPVVDPGVVITEAQLALAKFSLAASIKTAQGELKGSLLADQFALDSFGDLQPNHLKFTGSIAAAGTGAAVAPFLTGTLEGTRSGTSKAVSFAGTLALPGRPSAALTLSVTETVASGNVSLTGRYEQDKVTVALTGSQTSSGQTLTLADSGGVSVSVASSGLTAAVTVSGRNAATVDKDRGRVTYADGTFETLN
;
A
#
# COMPACT_ATOMS: atom_id res chain seq x y z
N MET A 1 25.76 -21.38 -3.02
CA MET A 1 24.97 -21.02 -4.22
C MET A 1 24.68 -19.53 -4.14
N LYS A 2 24.94 -18.76 -5.19
CA LYS A 2 25.11 -17.29 -5.15
C LYS A 2 23.78 -16.56 -4.86
N LEU A 3 23.77 -15.76 -3.80
CA LEU A 3 22.68 -14.93 -3.29
C LEU A 3 22.41 -13.67 -4.16
N LYS A 4 22.35 -13.82 -5.49
CA LYS A 4 22.07 -12.71 -6.43
C LYS A 4 20.58 -12.56 -6.80
N THR A 5 19.67 -13.33 -6.20
CA THR A 5 18.29 -13.48 -6.72
C THR A 5 17.16 -13.42 -5.68
N LEU A 6 17.41 -13.02 -4.42
CA LEU A 6 16.45 -13.25 -3.33
C LEU A 6 15.96 -12.01 -2.54
N ALA A 7 16.24 -10.79 -3.00
CA ALA A 7 15.75 -9.56 -2.34
C ALA A 7 14.79 -8.67 -3.17
N PRO A 8 14.64 -8.80 -4.52
CA PRO A 8 13.58 -8.10 -5.24
C PRO A 8 12.31 -8.96 -5.48
N THR A 9 12.44 -10.28 -5.53
CA THR A 9 11.60 -11.15 -6.38
C THR A 9 10.16 -11.41 -5.89
N LEU A 10 9.76 -10.99 -4.68
CA LEU A 10 8.37 -11.13 -4.24
C LEU A 10 7.49 -9.89 -4.50
N ILE A 11 8.09 -8.74 -4.84
CA ILE A 11 7.36 -7.50 -5.18
C ILE A 11 7.53 -7.16 -6.68
N THR A 12 8.54 -7.71 -7.37
CA THR A 12 8.77 -7.41 -8.80
C THR A 12 7.88 -8.18 -9.77
N THR A 13 7.27 -9.30 -9.38
CA THR A 13 6.51 -10.15 -10.31
C THR A 13 5.08 -9.67 -10.58
N ALA A 14 4.58 -8.69 -9.83
CA ALA A 14 3.27 -8.06 -10.09
C ALA A 14 3.35 -6.81 -10.99
N LEU A 15 4.55 -6.35 -11.38
CA LEU A 15 4.75 -5.04 -12.04
C LEU A 15 5.20 -5.12 -13.51
N LEU A 16 5.36 -6.30 -14.12
CA LEU A 16 6.01 -6.43 -15.44
C LEU A 16 5.15 -6.92 -16.62
N ALA A 17 3.82 -6.90 -16.52
CA ALA A 17 2.95 -7.24 -17.66
C ALA A 17 1.99 -6.09 -18.06
N ALA A 18 2.49 -4.86 -18.18
CA ALA A 18 1.75 -3.77 -18.85
C ALA A 18 2.64 -2.59 -19.27
N CYS A 19 3.70 -2.82 -20.06
CA CYS A 19 4.31 -1.75 -20.85
C CYS A 19 5.06 -2.31 -22.05
N GLY A 20 4.33 -2.55 -23.13
CA GLY A 20 4.90 -2.79 -24.46
C GLY A 20 4.12 -1.95 -25.47
N GLY A 21 4.77 -0.95 -26.05
CA GLY A 21 4.23 -0.12 -27.13
C GLY A 21 4.79 1.30 -27.11
N GLY A 22 5.74 1.60 -28.01
CA GLY A 22 6.43 2.88 -28.09
C GLY A 22 5.94 3.82 -29.20
N GLY A 23 6.52 5.03 -29.18
CA GLY A 23 6.77 5.88 -30.35
C GLY A 23 5.84 7.09 -30.54
N GLY A 24 6.42 8.30 -30.56
CA GLY A 24 5.81 9.49 -31.18
C GLY A 24 6.01 10.80 -30.41
N SER A 25 6.86 11.67 -30.94
CA SER A 25 7.18 13.04 -30.50
C SER A 25 5.98 13.99 -30.50
N ASP A 26 5.95 14.96 -29.57
CA ASP A 26 5.87 16.39 -29.93
C ASP A 26 6.11 17.34 -28.74
N THR A 27 6.75 18.45 -29.06
CA THR A 27 7.26 19.50 -28.18
C THR A 27 6.17 20.48 -27.74
N GLY A 28 6.09 20.75 -26.43
CA GLY A 28 5.27 21.83 -25.88
C GLY A 28 5.67 22.16 -24.44
N SER A 29 6.59 23.13 -24.28
CA SER A 29 7.10 23.59 -22.99
C SER A 29 6.11 24.56 -22.33
N GLY A 30 5.59 24.19 -21.15
CA GLY A 30 4.83 25.07 -20.26
C GLY A 30 5.44 25.03 -18.86
N GLY A 31 6.06 26.13 -18.43
CA GLY A 31 6.75 26.26 -17.16
C GLY A 31 5.81 26.18 -15.94
N GLY A 32 5.78 25.03 -15.28
CA GLY A 32 5.20 24.87 -13.96
C GLY A 32 6.22 25.22 -12.87
N ALA A 33 5.86 26.13 -11.97
CA ALA A 33 6.71 26.56 -10.86
C ALA A 33 7.11 25.35 -10.00
N ALA A 34 8.42 25.18 -9.79
CA ALA A 34 8.97 24.14 -8.93
C ALA A 34 8.42 24.30 -7.50
N THR A 35 7.76 23.28 -6.97
CA THR A 35 7.39 23.20 -5.56
C THR A 35 8.66 23.11 -4.72
N THR A 36 9.05 24.22 -4.11
CA THR A 36 10.21 24.29 -3.22
C THR A 36 9.90 23.58 -1.91
N SER A 37 10.65 22.52 -1.57
CA SER A 37 10.56 21.89 -0.24
C SER A 37 10.88 22.90 0.85
N SER A 38 10.07 22.93 1.93
CA SER A 38 10.25 23.81 3.09
C SER A 38 10.35 23.01 4.38
N THR A 39 11.10 23.51 5.35
CA THR A 39 11.27 22.90 6.67
C THR A 39 10.71 23.83 7.72
N THR A 40 9.77 23.33 8.51
CA THR A 40 9.11 24.08 9.57
C THR A 40 9.53 23.53 10.93
N LEU A 41 9.96 24.40 11.84
CA LEU A 41 10.15 24.08 13.25
C LEU A 41 8.92 24.52 14.04
N SER A 42 8.34 23.62 14.83
CA SER A 42 7.21 23.92 15.71
C SER A 42 7.55 23.49 17.14
N GLY A 43 6.96 24.15 18.13
CA GLY A 43 7.27 23.88 19.52
C GLY A 43 6.47 24.71 20.50
N VAL A 44 6.88 24.62 21.76
CA VAL A 44 6.42 25.51 22.83
C VAL A 44 7.63 26.10 23.55
N ALA A 45 7.58 27.39 23.82
CA ALA A 45 8.48 28.04 24.76
C ALA A 45 7.83 27.99 26.14
N SER A 46 8.40 27.20 27.05
CA SER A 46 7.76 26.87 28.31
C SER A 46 8.76 26.78 29.48
N LYS A 47 8.59 27.69 30.44
CA LYS A 47 9.04 27.61 31.83
C LYS A 47 7.82 27.34 32.72
N GLY A 48 6.80 28.18 32.55
CA GLY A 48 5.47 27.79 32.07
C GLY A 48 5.22 28.46 30.73
N PRO A 49 4.02 28.32 30.11
CA PRO A 49 3.73 28.97 28.83
C PRO A 49 4.24 30.42 28.78
N LEU A 50 5.24 30.67 27.94
CA LEU A 50 5.80 32.00 27.74
C LEU A 50 4.91 32.71 26.73
N LYS A 51 4.03 33.58 27.20
CA LYS A 51 3.03 34.28 26.39
C LYS A 51 3.68 35.47 25.70
N LYS A 52 3.47 35.62 24.39
CA LYS A 52 3.97 36.75 23.58
C LYS A 52 5.49 36.97 23.73
N ALA A 53 6.27 35.90 23.80
CA ALA A 53 7.73 35.94 23.78
C ALA A 53 8.23 35.87 22.33
N LEU A 54 9.35 36.54 22.01
CA LEU A 54 9.93 36.49 20.67
C LEU A 54 10.85 35.28 20.54
N VAL A 55 10.53 34.35 19.63
CA VAL A 55 11.38 33.21 19.28
C VAL A 55 12.13 33.52 17.99
N THR A 56 13.45 33.49 18.04
CA THR A 56 14.32 33.72 16.87
C THR A 56 15.14 32.48 16.56
N ALA A 57 15.12 32.03 15.30
CA ALA A 57 15.98 30.95 14.82
C ALA A 57 17.24 31.52 14.18
N TYR A 58 18.40 31.01 14.59
CA TYR A 58 19.71 31.37 14.05
C TYR A 58 20.40 30.14 13.45
N ARG A 59 21.17 30.37 12.39
CA ARG A 59 22.10 29.37 11.85
C ARG A 59 23.21 29.12 12.85
N VAL A 60 23.75 27.90 12.87
CA VAL A 60 25.05 27.63 13.49
C VAL A 60 26.10 27.54 12.38
N ASP A 61 27.22 28.24 12.56
CA ASP A 61 28.31 28.22 11.59
C ASP A 61 29.17 26.93 11.69
N SER A 62 30.13 26.79 10.77
CA SER A 62 31.03 25.62 10.74
C SER A 62 31.98 25.55 11.94
N ALA A 63 32.14 26.64 12.70
CA ALA A 63 32.91 26.68 13.95
C ALA A 63 32.04 26.37 15.17
N GLY A 64 30.75 26.01 14.99
CA GLY A 64 29.83 25.73 16.08
C GLY A 64 29.40 26.99 16.84
N LYS A 65 29.47 28.17 16.22
CA LYS A 65 29.05 29.44 16.81
C LYS A 65 27.73 29.92 16.24
N LEU A 66 27.09 30.83 16.97
CA LEU A 66 25.86 31.48 16.53
C LEU A 66 26.13 32.34 15.29
N GLY A 67 25.40 32.04 14.23
CA GLY A 67 25.47 32.73 12.94
C GLY A 67 24.30 33.67 12.69
N ALA A 68 23.99 33.88 11.41
CA ALA A 68 22.92 34.79 10.98
C ALA A 68 21.52 34.31 11.39
N LYS A 69 20.63 35.27 11.65
CA LYS A 69 19.19 35.04 11.83
C LYS A 69 18.59 34.40 10.58
N ILE A 70 17.73 33.40 10.77
CA ILE A 70 16.92 32.77 9.72
C ILE A 70 15.54 33.43 9.70
N THR A 71 14.82 33.37 10.83
CA THR A 71 13.43 33.83 10.96
C THR A 71 13.07 34.07 12.44
N GLU A 72 11.95 34.71 12.72
CA GLU A 72 11.45 34.94 14.08
C GLU A 72 9.91 35.00 14.15
N LYS A 73 9.34 34.68 15.31
CA LYS A 73 7.90 34.70 15.56
C LYS A 73 7.59 34.89 17.04
N GLU A 74 6.52 35.63 17.35
CA GLU A 74 5.98 35.70 18.72
C GLU A 74 5.22 34.41 19.08
N THR A 75 5.37 33.95 20.32
CA THR A 75 4.58 32.83 20.85
C THR A 75 3.11 33.22 21.07
N ASP A 76 2.22 32.24 20.99
CA ASP A 76 0.82 32.40 21.39
C ASP A 76 0.64 32.36 22.92
N ASP A 77 -0.61 32.40 23.40
CA ASP A 77 -0.93 32.42 24.84
C ASP A 77 -0.73 31.06 25.53
N SER A 78 -0.49 30.00 24.76
CA SER A 78 -0.06 28.68 25.22
C SER A 78 1.46 28.49 25.13
N GLY A 79 2.21 29.53 24.73
CA GLY A 79 3.65 29.47 24.47
C GLY A 79 4.01 28.78 23.16
N GLY A 80 3.02 28.41 22.34
CA GLY A 80 3.22 27.75 21.05
C GLY A 80 3.83 28.69 20.01
N TYR A 81 4.69 28.13 19.14
CA TYR A 81 5.24 28.85 17.99
C TYR A 81 5.44 27.92 16.79
N THR A 82 5.59 28.53 15.61
CA THR A 82 5.94 27.83 14.38
C THR A 82 6.80 28.75 13.51
N LEU A 83 7.95 28.25 13.04
CA LEU A 83 8.96 28.97 12.27
C LEU A 83 9.22 28.24 10.96
N ASP A 84 9.08 28.93 9.84
CA ASP A 84 9.48 28.41 8.53
C ASP A 84 10.97 28.73 8.27
N LEU A 85 11.77 27.69 8.11
CA LEU A 85 13.21 27.78 7.82
C LEU A 85 13.52 27.69 6.31
N GLY A 86 12.50 27.57 5.46
CA GLY A 86 12.66 27.34 4.03
C GLY A 86 13.46 26.06 3.77
N SER A 87 14.46 26.14 2.90
CA SER A 87 15.31 25.00 2.55
C SER A 87 16.51 24.79 3.50
N TYR A 88 16.58 25.51 4.62
CA TYR A 88 17.72 25.40 5.54
C TYR A 88 17.79 24.01 6.20
N THR A 89 19.00 23.45 6.21
CA THR A 89 19.33 22.19 6.89
C THR A 89 20.64 22.37 7.66
N GLY A 90 20.79 21.65 8.77
CA GLY A 90 21.93 21.79 9.67
C GLY A 90 21.53 22.21 11.09
N ALA A 91 22.52 22.52 11.91
CA ALA A 91 22.31 22.91 13.30
C ALA A 91 21.67 24.32 13.39
N VAL A 92 20.64 24.43 14.23
CA VAL A 92 19.90 25.66 14.53
C VAL A 92 19.93 25.92 16.03
N GLN A 93 20.14 27.17 16.42
CA GLN A 93 19.87 27.64 17.78
C GLN A 93 18.61 28.50 17.77
N LEU A 94 17.63 28.11 18.56
CA LEU A 94 16.44 28.88 18.87
C LEU A 94 16.71 29.70 20.13
N VAL A 95 16.35 30.97 20.11
CA VAL A 95 16.54 31.90 21.23
C VAL A 95 15.20 32.57 21.53
N VAL A 96 14.73 32.45 22.76
CA VAL A 96 13.59 33.20 23.29
C VAL A 96 14.11 34.49 23.93
N SER A 97 13.47 35.60 23.61
CA SER A 97 13.72 36.92 24.21
C SER A 97 12.43 37.58 24.68
N VAL A 98 12.54 38.39 25.74
CA VAL A 98 11.43 39.12 26.34
C VAL A 98 11.10 40.38 25.54
N ILE A 99 9.82 40.54 25.19
CA ILE A 99 9.28 41.80 24.69
C ILE A 99 8.77 42.59 25.89
N ALA A 100 9.48 43.67 26.21
CA ALA A 100 9.18 44.51 27.37
C ALA A 100 7.70 44.95 27.40
N GLY A 101 7.05 44.74 28.55
CA GLY A 101 5.64 45.08 28.75
C GLY A 101 4.62 44.14 28.08
N LYS A 102 5.06 43.09 27.37
CA LYS A 102 4.18 42.10 26.74
C LYS A 102 4.41 40.67 27.22
N THR A 103 5.67 40.26 27.34
CA THR A 103 5.98 38.85 27.65
C THR A 103 5.74 38.55 29.12
N THR A 104 4.90 37.54 29.37
CA THR A 104 4.67 36.97 30.70
C THR A 104 4.91 35.45 30.68
N SER A 105 5.25 34.89 31.83
CA SER A 105 5.27 33.44 32.05
C SER A 105 4.16 33.09 33.02
N ALA A 106 3.39 32.04 32.74
CA ALA A 106 2.64 31.40 33.81
C ALA A 106 3.65 30.85 34.83
N ASP A 107 3.53 31.26 36.09
CA ASP A 107 4.32 30.70 37.19
C ASP A 107 3.53 29.56 37.84
N GLU A 108 3.96 28.32 37.63
CA GLU A 108 3.29 27.13 38.13
C GLU A 108 3.26 27.03 39.66
N ALA A 109 4.19 27.69 40.35
CA ALA A 109 4.21 27.66 41.81
C ALA A 109 3.10 28.54 42.40
N THR A 110 2.87 29.73 41.82
CA THR A 110 1.87 30.69 42.32
C THR A 110 0.53 30.60 41.58
N GLY A 111 0.52 30.11 40.35
CA GLY A 111 -0.64 30.08 39.46
C GLY A 111 -0.95 31.43 38.80
N VAL A 112 -0.01 32.39 38.84
CA VAL A 112 -0.20 33.75 38.32
C VAL A 112 0.78 34.01 37.17
N ASP A 113 0.36 34.82 36.19
CA ASP A 113 1.26 35.30 35.15
C ASP A 113 2.24 36.33 35.71
N VAL A 114 3.53 36.10 35.51
CA VAL A 114 4.61 36.94 36.00
C VAL A 114 5.36 37.56 34.82
N SER A 115 5.59 38.88 34.88
CA SER A 115 6.47 39.58 33.93
C SER A 115 7.91 39.16 34.12
N LEU A 116 8.57 38.76 33.04
CA LEU A 116 9.98 38.39 33.07
C LEU A 116 10.87 39.61 32.86
N PRO A 117 12.08 39.66 33.45
CA PRO A 117 13.02 40.75 33.22
C PRO A 117 13.52 40.75 31.77
N ALA A 118 13.90 41.94 31.26
CA ALA A 118 14.25 42.12 29.84
C ALA A 118 15.46 41.28 29.38
N ASP A 119 16.33 40.89 30.31
CA ASP A 119 17.51 40.05 30.08
C ASP A 119 17.24 38.54 30.27
N PHE A 120 15.97 38.13 30.45
CA PHE A 120 15.61 36.72 30.47
C PHE A 120 15.71 36.12 29.06
N THR A 121 16.38 34.98 28.96
CA THR A 121 16.50 34.21 27.72
C THR A 121 16.43 32.72 28.00
N LEU A 122 15.93 31.96 27.02
CA LEU A 122 16.02 30.51 26.96
C LEU A 122 16.43 30.10 25.56
N ARG A 123 17.26 29.07 25.45
CA ARG A 123 17.72 28.55 24.17
C ARG A 123 17.33 27.10 23.99
N ALA A 124 17.23 26.68 22.74
CA ALA A 124 17.18 25.28 22.35
C ALA A 124 18.05 25.09 21.12
N THR A 125 18.80 24.00 21.07
CA THR A 125 19.65 23.67 19.92
C THR A 125 19.21 22.34 19.35
N THR A 126 19.09 22.28 18.02
CA THR A 126 18.61 21.09 17.31
C THR A 126 19.25 21.00 15.93
N VAL A 127 19.24 19.82 15.33
CA VAL A 127 19.71 19.59 13.96
C VAL A 127 18.50 19.39 13.06
N VAL A 128 18.37 20.26 12.08
CA VAL A 128 17.30 20.26 11.09
C VAL A 128 17.73 19.43 9.89
N SER A 129 16.92 18.44 9.53
CA SER A 129 17.16 17.59 8.37
C SER A 129 16.44 18.12 7.13
N ALA A 130 16.86 17.68 5.95
CA ALA A 130 16.13 17.97 4.71
C ALA A 130 14.79 17.21 4.69
N PRO A 131 13.73 17.78 4.11
CA PRO A 131 12.51 17.03 3.79
C PRO A 131 12.85 15.81 2.93
N ALA A 132 12.36 14.63 3.32
CA ALA A 132 12.53 13.41 2.55
C ALA A 132 11.62 13.44 1.31
N GLY A 133 12.05 14.14 0.25
CA GLY A 133 11.33 14.24 -1.03
C GLY A 133 11.19 15.67 -1.56
N GLY A 134 11.28 15.82 -2.88
CA GLY A 134 11.03 17.10 -3.56
C GLY A 134 9.55 17.49 -3.44
N GLY A 135 9.26 18.64 -2.83
CA GLY A 135 7.91 19.19 -2.67
C GLY A 135 7.20 18.89 -1.34
N SER A 136 7.87 18.28 -0.35
CA SER A 136 7.30 18.00 0.98
C SER A 136 7.63 19.09 2.01
N THR A 137 6.68 19.42 2.88
CA THR A 137 6.91 20.23 4.09
C THR A 137 7.21 19.31 5.27
N GLN A 138 8.41 19.39 5.83
CA GLN A 138 8.76 18.67 7.05
C GLN A 138 8.48 19.54 8.27
N VAL A 139 7.71 19.03 9.23
CA VAL A 139 7.53 19.67 10.55
C VAL A 139 8.36 18.92 11.57
N GLN A 140 9.32 19.60 12.19
CA GLN A 140 10.13 19.07 13.28
C GLN A 140 9.81 19.79 14.60
N ASN A 141 9.71 19.02 15.68
CA ASN A 141 9.45 19.55 16.99
C ASN A 141 10.75 20.04 17.65
N ALA A 142 10.69 21.20 18.30
CA ALA A 142 11.74 21.70 19.17
C ALA A 142 11.09 22.51 20.29
N SER A 143 11.08 22.03 21.52
CA SER A 143 10.61 22.83 22.67
C SER A 143 11.73 23.76 23.16
N ILE A 144 11.38 24.90 23.75
CA ILE A 144 12.34 25.82 24.38
C ILE A 144 12.00 25.91 25.88
N THR A 145 12.83 25.30 26.72
CA THR A 145 12.62 25.15 28.16
C THR A 145 13.93 25.41 28.93
N PRO A 146 13.91 25.48 30.27
CA PRO A 146 15.13 25.51 31.08
C PRO A 146 16.08 24.33 30.81
N PHE A 147 15.55 23.19 30.40
CA PHE A 147 16.32 21.98 30.16
C PHE A 147 16.94 21.94 28.76
N THR A 148 16.29 22.54 27.76
CA THR A 148 16.95 22.77 26.46
C THR A 148 17.98 23.89 26.53
N GLU A 149 17.81 24.84 27.45
CA GLU A 149 18.82 25.85 27.75
C GLU A 149 20.06 25.19 28.38
N LEU A 150 19.86 24.29 29.36
CA LEU A 150 20.94 23.46 29.90
C LEU A 150 21.65 22.65 28.79
N ALA A 151 20.91 21.97 27.91
CA ALA A 151 21.51 21.24 26.79
C ALA A 151 22.30 22.18 25.86
N SER A 152 21.77 23.35 25.54
CA SER A 152 22.47 24.33 24.71
C SER A 152 23.76 24.80 25.37
N LYS A 153 23.75 25.04 26.69
CA LYS A 153 24.93 25.44 27.45
C LYS A 153 26.00 24.35 27.50
N ILE A 154 25.60 23.09 27.71
CA ILE A 154 26.52 21.94 27.69
C ILE A 154 27.18 21.80 26.31
N ALA A 155 26.41 21.94 25.22
CA ALA A 155 26.95 21.88 23.87
C ALA A 155 27.97 23.01 23.61
N GLU A 156 27.64 24.25 24.01
CA GLU A 156 28.56 25.40 23.93
C GLU A 156 29.86 25.13 24.69
N ASP A 157 29.78 24.65 25.93
CA ASP A 157 30.95 24.37 26.79
C ASP A 157 31.75 23.14 26.33
N SER A 158 31.16 22.29 25.49
CA SER A 158 31.82 21.14 24.84
C SER A 158 32.63 21.53 23.59
N GLY A 159 32.79 22.82 23.31
CA GLY A 159 33.57 23.31 22.16
C GLY A 159 32.72 23.76 20.98
N GLY A 160 31.43 24.04 21.18
CA GLY A 160 30.54 24.65 20.18
C GLY A 160 29.35 23.79 19.77
N LEU A 161 28.42 24.39 19.03
CA LEU A 161 27.11 23.82 18.65
C LEU A 161 27.18 22.88 17.43
N SER A 162 28.20 22.01 17.38
CA SER A 162 28.24 20.95 16.36
C SER A 162 27.10 19.95 16.56
N ALA A 163 26.68 19.24 15.50
CA ALA A 163 25.65 18.22 15.61
C ALA A 163 25.97 17.14 16.67
N ALA A 164 27.26 16.77 16.80
CA ALA A 164 27.73 15.81 17.79
C ALA A 164 27.63 16.35 19.23
N ASN A 165 27.99 17.62 19.43
CA ASN A 165 27.90 18.26 20.73
C ASN A 165 26.45 18.49 21.15
N ILE A 166 25.58 18.91 20.23
CA ILE A 166 24.13 19.03 20.47
C ILE A 166 23.55 17.68 20.89
N ALA A 167 23.83 16.61 20.15
CA ALA A 167 23.34 15.28 20.48
C ALA A 167 23.84 14.79 21.86
N SER A 168 25.12 14.99 22.16
CA SER A 168 25.71 14.60 23.45
C SER A 168 25.12 15.39 24.62
N ALA A 169 24.89 16.70 24.42
CA ALA A 169 24.32 17.57 25.44
C ALA A 169 22.85 17.25 25.72
N THR A 170 22.03 17.07 24.68
CA THR A 170 20.64 16.61 24.81
C THR A 170 20.57 15.30 25.58
N LYS A 171 21.53 14.39 25.33
CA LYS A 171 21.61 13.13 26.07
C LYS A 171 21.94 13.31 27.56
N VAL A 172 22.89 14.17 27.92
CA VAL A 172 23.19 14.43 29.34
C VAL A 172 21.94 14.91 30.08
N VAL A 173 21.15 15.76 29.43
CA VAL A 173 19.88 16.23 30.00
C VAL A 173 18.84 15.12 30.03
N PHE A 174 18.74 14.29 28.99
CA PHE A 174 17.87 13.12 28.98
C PHE A 174 18.19 12.15 30.13
N ASP A 175 19.46 11.80 30.33
CA ASP A 175 19.88 10.92 31.42
C ASP A 175 19.55 11.53 32.80
N LEU A 176 19.52 12.87 32.89
CA LEU A 176 19.24 13.58 34.13
C LEU A 176 17.74 13.59 34.48
N ILE A 177 16.86 13.82 33.49
CA ILE A 177 15.42 14.04 33.74
C ILE A 177 14.52 12.90 33.22
N GLY A 178 15.06 11.99 32.42
CA GLY A 178 14.36 10.86 31.83
C GLY A 178 13.42 11.20 30.67
N VAL A 179 13.50 12.40 30.11
CA VAL A 179 12.67 12.89 29.00
C VAL A 179 13.53 13.62 27.97
N ASP A 180 13.26 13.44 26.67
CA ASP A 180 13.98 14.17 25.61
C ASP A 180 13.57 15.64 25.66
N PRO A 181 14.49 16.56 26.04
CA PRO A 181 14.13 17.94 26.28
C PRO A 181 13.77 18.70 25.00
N VAL A 182 14.25 18.26 23.83
CA VAL A 182 14.05 18.95 22.55
C VAL A 182 12.82 18.41 21.83
N ALA A 183 12.70 17.10 21.68
CA ALA A 183 11.63 16.49 20.88
C ALA A 183 10.28 16.44 21.63
N THR A 184 10.30 16.41 22.97
CA THR A 184 9.09 16.32 23.78
C THR A 184 8.46 17.71 23.96
N LYS A 185 7.19 17.82 23.63
CA LYS A 185 6.39 19.03 23.90
C LYS A 185 5.75 18.94 25.29
N PRO A 186 6.19 19.72 26.30
CA PRO A 186 5.53 19.72 27.60
C PRO A 186 4.08 20.19 27.45
N ILE A 187 3.19 19.61 28.25
CA ILE A 187 1.83 20.12 28.40
C ILE A 187 1.81 21.29 29.39
N ASP A 188 0.69 22.01 29.44
CA ASP A 188 0.45 22.99 30.49
C ASP A 188 0.22 22.27 31.83
N PHE A 189 1.03 22.63 32.83
CA PHE A 189 0.97 22.06 34.18
C PHE A 189 -0.38 22.33 34.88
N SER A 190 -0.96 23.50 34.61
CA SER A 190 -2.16 24.01 35.29
C SER A 190 -3.47 23.62 34.61
N SER A 191 -3.38 23.03 33.43
CA SER A 191 -4.53 22.60 32.62
C SER A 191 -4.64 21.08 32.60
N ALA A 192 -5.86 20.57 32.46
CA ALA A 192 -6.09 19.14 32.30
C ALA A 192 -5.31 18.62 31.07
N ALA A 193 -4.58 17.51 31.25
CA ALA A 193 -3.82 16.91 30.16
C ALA A 193 -4.74 16.57 28.96
N PRO A 194 -4.37 16.97 27.72
CA PRO A 194 -5.12 16.61 26.53
C PRO A 194 -5.29 15.10 26.36
N ALA A 195 -6.38 14.67 25.72
CA ALA A 195 -6.57 13.28 25.36
C ALA A 195 -5.42 12.81 24.46
N GLY A 196 -4.68 11.79 24.90
CA GLY A 196 -3.51 11.26 24.19
C GLY A 196 -2.16 11.85 24.61
N ALA A 197 -2.11 12.75 25.60
CA ALA A 197 -0.84 13.21 26.16
C ALA A 197 -0.03 12.03 26.74
N THR A 198 1.21 11.88 26.27
CA THR A 198 2.12 10.84 26.72
C THR A 198 2.64 11.11 28.13
N ASP A 199 3.11 10.07 28.82
CA ASP A 199 3.64 10.22 30.17
C ASP A 199 4.92 11.08 30.21
N ASP A 200 5.73 11.04 29.14
CA ASP A 200 6.90 11.90 28.97
C ASP A 200 6.50 13.38 28.90
N GLN A 201 5.43 13.72 28.17
CA GLN A 201 4.95 15.10 28.08
C GLN A 201 4.42 15.63 29.42
N LYS A 202 3.73 14.78 30.20
CA LYS A 202 3.25 15.11 31.54
C LYS A 202 4.40 15.26 32.53
N ARG A 203 5.36 14.32 32.51
CA ARG A 203 6.58 14.37 33.33
C ARG A 203 7.40 15.62 33.02
N TYR A 204 7.50 16.00 31.75
CA TYR A 204 8.23 17.20 31.36
C TYR A 204 7.60 18.49 31.91
N ALA A 205 6.27 18.58 31.91
CA ALA A 205 5.55 19.69 32.53
C ALA A 205 5.84 19.80 34.03
N LEU A 206 5.95 18.67 34.75
CA LEU A 206 6.35 18.65 36.17
C LEU A 206 7.77 19.15 36.39
N PHE A 207 8.71 18.82 35.50
CA PHE A 207 10.07 19.33 35.58
C PHE A 207 10.14 20.84 35.37
N ASN A 208 9.38 21.38 34.42
CA ASN A 208 9.27 22.83 34.22
C ASN A 208 8.68 23.53 35.46
N ALA A 209 7.60 22.97 36.00
CA ALA A 209 6.99 23.45 37.25
C ALA A 209 7.94 23.33 38.47
N ALA A 210 8.80 22.31 38.51
CA ALA A 210 9.82 22.18 39.55
C ALA A 210 10.78 23.37 39.55
N VAL A 211 11.15 23.90 38.38
CA VAL A 211 11.99 25.11 38.32
C VAL A 211 11.21 26.33 38.87
N SER A 212 9.88 26.34 38.79
CA SER A 212 9.04 27.40 39.39
C SER A 212 8.96 27.25 40.91
N GLN A 213 8.88 26.01 41.42
CA GLN A 213 9.01 25.73 42.85
C GLN A 213 10.41 26.08 43.41
N MET A 214 11.47 25.88 42.62
CA MET A 214 12.81 26.36 42.97
C MET A 214 12.87 27.90 43.04
N ALA A 215 12.14 28.59 42.17
CA ALA A 215 12.08 30.05 42.16
C ALA A 215 11.29 30.61 43.35
N SER A 216 10.22 29.94 43.78
CA SER A 216 9.37 30.38 44.89
C SER A 216 10.00 30.10 46.26
N GLY A 217 10.76 29.00 46.38
CA GLY A 217 11.47 28.60 47.59
C GLY A 217 12.77 29.36 47.85
N ALA A 218 13.32 29.20 49.06
CA ALA A 218 14.70 29.59 49.32
C ALA A 218 15.65 28.58 48.62
N PRO A 219 16.68 29.04 47.90
CA PRO A 219 17.61 28.12 47.25
C PRO A 219 18.30 27.24 48.29
N SER A 220 18.27 25.92 48.10
CA SER A 220 18.89 24.93 49.02
C SER A 220 20.36 24.64 48.71
N THR A 221 20.96 25.43 47.81
CA THR A 221 22.38 25.34 47.44
C THR A 221 23.27 26.16 48.37
N THR A 222 24.57 25.85 48.40
CA THR A 222 25.61 26.64 49.07
C THR A 222 26.39 27.54 48.11
N ASP A 223 26.04 27.53 46.81
CA ASP A 223 26.70 28.36 45.79
C ASP A 223 26.41 29.86 46.04
N ALA A 224 27.46 30.61 46.37
CA ALA A 224 27.36 32.02 46.69
C ALA A 224 26.81 32.87 45.53
N THR A 225 27.07 32.48 44.27
CA THR A 225 26.57 33.21 43.09
C THR A 225 25.06 33.01 42.90
N THR A 226 24.58 31.79 43.14
CA THR A 226 23.15 31.49 43.15
C THR A 226 22.46 32.24 44.29
N LEU A 227 22.99 32.18 45.52
CA LEU A 227 22.42 32.91 46.66
C LEU A 227 22.36 34.42 46.43
N ALA A 228 23.42 35.00 45.85
CA ALA A 228 23.45 36.41 45.50
C ALA A 228 22.37 36.78 44.47
N CYS A 229 22.12 35.92 43.47
CA CYS A 229 21.06 36.13 42.48
C CYS A 229 19.68 36.18 43.15
N PHE A 230 19.35 35.18 43.97
CA PHE A 230 18.06 35.11 44.67
C PHE A 230 17.87 36.25 45.68
N THR A 231 18.95 36.66 46.36
CA THR A 231 18.94 37.82 47.26
C THR A 231 18.67 39.12 46.51
N ALA A 232 19.35 39.33 45.36
CA ALA A 232 19.16 40.50 44.51
C ALA A 232 17.77 40.53 43.85
N ALA A 233 17.17 39.36 43.58
CA ALA A 233 15.80 39.25 43.09
C ALA A 233 14.76 39.70 44.15
N ALA A 234 15.08 39.62 45.44
CA ALA A 234 14.23 40.07 46.55
C ALA A 234 12.78 39.55 46.47
N GLY A 235 11.79 40.42 46.28
CA GLY A 235 10.37 40.06 46.13
C GLY A 235 9.90 39.88 44.68
N ASP A 236 10.77 40.09 43.70
CA ASP A 236 10.44 40.06 42.26
C ASP A 236 10.43 38.62 41.75
N ALA A 237 9.24 38.07 41.53
CA ALA A 237 9.06 36.70 41.08
C ALA A 237 9.72 36.44 39.70
N GLY A 238 9.70 37.42 38.79
CA GLY A 238 10.29 37.29 37.46
C GLY A 238 11.81 37.15 37.53
N LYS A 239 12.46 37.95 38.40
CA LYS A 239 13.90 37.81 38.67
C LYS A 239 14.25 36.50 39.35
N LYS A 240 13.43 36.00 40.28
CA LYS A 240 13.65 34.68 40.90
C LYS A 240 13.53 33.54 39.89
N ILE A 241 12.55 33.60 39.00
CA ILE A 241 12.39 32.64 37.90
C ILE A 241 13.64 32.65 37.01
N LYS A 242 14.17 33.84 36.68
CA LYS A 242 15.44 33.96 35.95
C LYS A 242 16.59 33.29 36.73
N CYS A 243 16.74 33.57 38.02
CA CYS A 243 17.79 32.96 38.85
C CYS A 243 17.70 31.42 38.88
N ALA A 244 16.49 30.86 39.02
CA ALA A 244 16.28 29.42 39.00
C ALA A 244 16.61 28.80 37.64
N THR A 245 16.19 29.44 36.54
CA THR A 245 16.54 29.01 35.18
C THR A 245 18.04 29.07 34.93
N ASP A 246 18.71 30.17 35.33
CA ASP A 246 20.17 30.34 35.20
C ASP A 246 20.93 29.30 36.04
N GLN A 247 20.38 28.96 37.21
CA GLN A 247 20.91 27.91 38.08
C GLN A 247 20.83 26.55 37.38
N ILE A 248 19.70 26.19 36.77
CA ILE A 248 19.56 24.94 36.00
C ILE A 248 20.51 24.94 34.80
N ALA A 249 20.57 26.03 34.03
CA ALA A 249 21.43 26.15 32.85
C ALA A 249 22.92 25.93 33.15
N LYS A 250 23.37 26.27 34.37
CA LYS A 250 24.76 26.17 34.82
C LYS A 250 25.01 24.96 35.74
N SER A 251 24.02 24.07 35.89
CA SER A 251 24.08 22.93 36.81
C SER A 251 25.05 21.83 36.38
N VAL A 252 25.48 21.83 35.12
CA VAL A 252 26.47 20.92 34.57
C VAL A 252 27.72 21.69 34.17
N THR A 253 28.88 21.19 34.59
CA THR A 253 30.20 21.69 34.20
C THR A 253 30.83 20.70 33.23
N VAL A 254 31.29 21.18 32.09
CA VAL A 254 32.02 20.38 31.10
C VAL A 254 33.52 20.61 31.25
N SER A 255 34.28 19.53 31.36
CA SER A 255 35.75 19.58 31.33
C SER A 255 36.26 18.91 30.05
N THR A 256 37.09 19.62 29.30
CA THR A 256 37.72 19.16 28.05
C THR A 256 39.20 18.75 28.22
N SER A 257 39.71 18.80 29.45
CA SER A 257 41.15 18.66 29.76
C SER A 257 41.74 17.26 29.53
N SER A 258 40.91 16.22 29.30
CA SER A 258 41.36 14.82 29.20
C SER A 258 41.29 14.22 27.78
N GLY A 259 41.08 15.04 26.74
CA GLY A 259 40.89 14.57 25.37
C GLY A 259 39.51 13.95 25.09
N SER A 260 38.66 13.82 26.11
CA SER A 260 37.23 13.56 26.01
C SER A 260 36.49 14.54 26.93
N ALA A 261 35.45 15.19 26.41
CA ALA A 261 34.61 16.05 27.25
C ALA A 261 33.96 15.18 28.32
N THR A 262 34.02 15.59 29.59
CA THR A 262 33.29 14.94 30.70
C THR A 262 32.33 15.95 31.32
N ALA A 263 31.08 15.55 31.58
CA ALA A 263 30.06 16.38 32.21
C ALA A 263 29.93 16.00 33.68
N ALA A 264 30.09 16.97 34.58
CA ALA A 264 29.89 16.79 36.01
C ALA A 264 28.77 17.69 36.50
N ILE A 265 27.87 17.15 37.31
CA ILE A 265 26.82 17.93 37.96
C ILE A 265 27.41 18.65 39.16
N ASN A 266 27.10 19.94 39.34
CA ASN A 266 27.62 20.79 40.40
C ASN A 266 26.55 21.22 41.41
N SER A 267 26.97 21.98 42.42
CA SER A 267 26.13 22.51 43.51
C SER A 267 24.90 23.30 43.07
N LYS A 268 24.82 23.76 41.81
CA LYS A 268 23.67 24.48 41.29
C LYS A 268 22.48 23.57 40.99
N LEU A 269 22.62 22.24 40.86
CA LEU A 269 21.44 21.37 40.71
C LEU A 269 20.68 21.14 42.03
N VAL A 270 21.31 21.43 43.17
CA VAL A 270 20.75 21.12 44.49
C VAL A 270 19.38 21.78 44.69
N GLY A 271 18.40 20.95 45.06
CA GLY A 271 17.02 21.34 45.35
C GLY A 271 16.02 20.95 44.26
N LEU A 272 16.48 20.56 43.06
CA LEU A 272 15.58 20.16 41.98
C LEU A 272 14.77 18.91 42.35
N GLY A 273 15.37 17.94 43.06
CA GLY A 273 14.66 16.73 43.47
C GLY A 273 13.50 17.00 44.43
N ASP A 274 13.70 17.90 45.40
CA ASP A 274 12.64 18.31 46.34
C ASP A 274 11.60 19.21 45.66
N ALA A 275 12.04 20.11 44.77
CA ALA A 275 11.15 20.95 43.99
C ALA A 275 10.25 20.15 43.03
N LEU A 276 10.75 19.04 42.47
CA LEU A 276 9.96 18.14 41.64
C LEU A 276 8.85 17.45 42.44
N VAL A 277 9.15 16.97 43.65
CA VAL A 277 8.15 16.38 44.55
C VAL A 277 7.13 17.44 44.99
N ALA A 278 7.58 18.66 45.28
CA ALA A 278 6.70 19.78 45.62
C ALA A 278 5.76 20.12 44.45
N ALA A 279 6.28 20.22 43.22
CA ALA A 279 5.47 20.49 42.03
C ALA A 279 4.44 19.38 41.78
N ALA A 280 4.85 18.12 41.92
CA ALA A 280 3.95 16.98 41.70
C ALA A 280 2.83 16.90 42.75
N SER A 281 3.07 17.40 43.96
CA SER A 281 2.11 17.43 45.07
C SER A 281 1.30 18.73 45.13
N ASP A 282 1.59 19.72 44.27
CA ASP A 282 0.87 20.99 44.25
C ASP A 282 -0.56 20.78 43.74
N SER A 283 -1.54 21.44 44.36
CA SER A 283 -2.95 21.37 43.95
C SER A 283 -3.20 21.91 42.54
N LYS A 284 -2.28 22.72 42.02
CA LYS A 284 -2.26 23.24 40.65
C LYS A 284 -1.79 22.23 39.62
N ASN A 285 -1.18 21.12 40.02
CA ASN A 285 -0.81 20.05 39.10
C ASN A 285 -2.08 19.39 38.50
N LYS A 286 -2.36 19.68 37.23
CA LYS A 286 -3.47 19.09 36.45
C LYS A 286 -2.98 18.14 35.35
N THR A 287 -1.69 17.81 35.34
CA THR A 287 -1.08 16.90 34.36
C THR A 287 -1.61 15.45 34.46
N GLY A 288 -2.19 15.08 35.61
CA GLY A 288 -2.60 13.71 35.90
C GLY A 288 -1.44 12.78 36.28
N THR A 289 -0.22 13.29 36.39
CA THR A 289 0.96 12.55 36.84
C THR A 289 1.33 12.96 38.25
N THR A 290 1.60 11.98 39.10
CA THR A 290 2.16 12.18 40.45
C THR A 290 3.57 11.59 40.50
N ILE A 291 4.49 12.30 41.15
CA ILE A 291 5.87 11.90 41.38
C ILE A 291 6.09 12.00 42.89
N THR A 292 6.52 10.90 43.50
CA THR A 292 6.81 10.83 44.93
C THR A 292 8.32 10.83 45.17
N ALA A 293 8.73 10.94 46.44
CA ALA A 293 10.15 10.78 46.82
C ALA A 293 10.76 9.43 46.39
N ASP A 294 9.91 8.43 46.11
CA ASP A 294 10.32 7.09 45.74
C ASP A 294 10.44 6.84 44.23
N ASP A 295 10.02 7.78 43.39
CA ASP A 295 10.17 7.69 41.93
C ASP A 295 11.65 7.61 41.54
N ALA A 296 11.95 6.85 40.48
CA ALA A 296 13.31 6.63 40.02
C ALA A 296 14.04 7.94 39.68
N ALA A 297 13.36 8.92 39.07
CA ALA A 297 13.97 10.21 38.74
C ALA A 297 14.25 11.03 39.99
N THR A 298 13.33 11.04 40.97
CA THR A 298 13.55 11.72 42.24
C THR A 298 14.68 11.08 43.04
N LYS A 299 14.76 9.74 43.07
CA LYS A 299 15.87 9.01 43.70
C LYS A 299 17.21 9.33 43.04
N LEU A 300 17.26 9.35 41.71
CA LEU A 300 18.45 9.72 40.96
C LEU A 300 18.90 11.15 41.31
N LEU A 301 17.99 12.13 41.26
CA LEU A 301 18.28 13.51 41.60
C LEU A 301 18.78 13.64 43.04
N LYS A 302 18.10 13.01 44.02
CA LYS A 302 18.51 13.07 45.42
C LYS A 302 19.86 12.39 45.68
N ALA A 303 20.17 11.30 44.98
CA ALA A 303 21.47 10.67 45.04
C ALA A 303 22.57 11.61 44.51
N ILE A 304 22.35 12.21 43.34
CA ILE A 304 23.26 13.20 42.75
C ILE A 304 23.47 14.38 43.71
N GLU A 305 22.38 14.94 44.25
CA GLU A 305 22.46 16.06 45.20
C GLU A 305 23.24 15.71 46.47
N LYS A 306 23.07 14.48 46.98
CA LYS A 306 23.84 13.98 48.12
C LYS A 306 25.32 13.89 47.79
N ASP A 307 25.66 13.37 46.61
CA ASP A 307 27.06 13.23 46.17
C ASP A 307 27.71 14.60 45.95
N VAL A 308 26.99 15.54 45.34
CA VAL A 308 27.43 16.94 45.18
C VAL A 308 27.70 17.59 46.54
N LYS A 309 26.80 17.43 47.52
CA LYS A 309 26.96 17.98 48.88
C LYS A 309 28.12 17.35 49.65
N ALA A 310 28.41 16.07 49.40
CA ALA A 310 29.52 15.36 50.03
C ALA A 310 30.88 15.63 49.36
N SER A 311 30.87 16.17 48.14
CA SER A 311 32.08 16.41 47.34
C SER A 311 32.86 17.65 47.81
N THR A 312 34.17 17.49 47.99
CA THR A 312 35.09 18.59 48.33
C THR A 312 35.27 19.60 47.19
N THR A 313 35.00 19.19 45.94
CA THR A 313 35.05 20.07 44.76
C THR A 313 33.68 20.67 44.42
N GLY A 314 32.64 20.33 45.18
CA GLY A 314 31.27 20.77 44.91
C GLY A 314 30.67 20.18 43.62
N THR A 315 31.20 19.04 43.16
CA THR A 315 30.76 18.32 41.95
C THR A 315 30.57 16.84 42.23
N ALA A 316 29.48 16.24 41.73
CA ALA A 316 29.31 14.79 41.73
C ALA A 316 30.33 14.12 40.80
N ALA A 317 30.48 12.79 40.94
CA ALA A 317 31.27 11.99 40.01
C ALA A 317 30.84 12.30 38.56
N PRO A 318 31.79 12.39 37.60
CA PRO A 318 31.45 12.71 36.23
C PRO A 318 30.41 11.70 35.71
N ILE A 319 29.30 12.21 35.16
CA ILE A 319 28.51 11.41 34.25
C ILE A 319 29.42 11.28 33.05
N LYS A 320 29.96 10.08 32.85
CA LYS A 320 30.76 9.82 31.65
C LYS A 320 29.89 10.18 30.44
N LEU A 321 30.36 11.15 29.66
CA LEU A 321 29.96 11.40 28.27
C LEU A 321 30.49 10.25 27.38
N ASP A 322 30.40 9.00 27.85
CA ASP A 322 30.65 7.84 27.01
C ASP A 322 29.56 7.86 25.93
N THR A 323 29.99 7.73 24.68
CA THR A 323 29.10 7.42 23.55
C THR A 323 28.39 6.08 23.87
N PRO A 324 27.05 5.99 23.73
CA PRO A 324 26.21 5.92 24.93
C PRO A 324 25.55 4.58 25.31
N ALA A 325 25.10 4.46 26.57
CA ALA A 325 24.17 3.40 27.01
C ALA A 325 22.80 3.42 26.29
N GLU A 326 22.45 4.50 25.59
CA GLU A 326 21.30 4.53 24.68
C GLU A 326 21.54 3.78 23.37
N THR A 327 22.80 3.59 22.95
CA THR A 327 23.09 2.64 21.87
C THR A 327 22.62 1.25 22.28
N LEU A 328 22.72 0.83 23.54
CA LEU A 328 22.20 -0.48 23.96
C LEU A 328 20.67 -0.57 23.86
N SER A 329 19.92 0.47 24.26
CA SER A 329 18.45 0.50 24.13
C SER A 329 18.00 0.55 22.67
N ASP A 330 18.65 1.39 21.85
CA ASP A 330 18.39 1.51 20.42
C ASP A 330 18.78 0.24 19.67
N ILE A 331 19.87 -0.41 20.07
CA ILE A 331 20.29 -1.72 19.56
C ILE A 331 19.27 -2.78 19.97
N VAL A 332 18.73 -2.76 21.18
CA VAL A 332 17.65 -3.69 21.59
C VAL A 332 16.40 -3.48 20.72
N LYS A 333 15.99 -2.23 20.47
CA LYS A 333 14.88 -1.92 19.56
C LYS A 333 15.16 -2.37 18.12
N ALA A 334 16.35 -2.11 17.60
CA ALA A 334 16.76 -2.54 16.27
C ALA A 334 16.83 -4.08 16.17
N LYS A 335 17.38 -4.78 17.17
CA LYS A 335 17.38 -6.25 17.28
C LYS A 335 15.97 -6.80 17.28
N LEU A 336 15.06 -6.20 18.05
CA LEU A 336 13.65 -6.61 18.09
C LEU A 336 12.95 -6.40 16.74
N PHE A 337 13.20 -5.26 16.08
CA PHE A 337 12.68 -4.96 14.75
C PHE A 337 13.10 -6.02 13.72
N PHE A 338 14.40 -6.29 13.60
CA PHE A 338 14.90 -7.31 12.66
C PHE A 338 14.49 -8.72 13.04
N SER A 339 14.46 -9.07 14.33
CA SER A 339 13.97 -10.36 14.81
C SER A 339 12.52 -10.61 14.38
N ARG A 340 11.64 -9.60 14.50
CA ARG A 340 10.24 -9.67 14.04
C ARG A 340 10.13 -9.82 12.53
N LEU A 341 10.85 -9.00 11.75
CA LEU A 341 10.87 -9.11 10.30
C LEU A 341 11.33 -10.50 9.86
N ARG A 342 12.39 -11.03 10.46
CA ARG A 342 12.93 -12.36 10.15
C ARG A 342 11.99 -13.47 10.59
N SER A 343 11.36 -13.33 11.76
CA SER A 343 10.34 -14.25 12.26
C SER A 343 9.13 -14.33 11.33
N ASN A 344 8.69 -13.20 10.76
CA ASN A 344 7.59 -13.15 9.81
C ASN A 344 8.00 -13.67 8.43
N ALA A 345 9.20 -13.31 7.96
CA ALA A 345 9.79 -13.88 6.75
C ALA A 345 9.99 -15.40 6.87
N ALA A 346 10.40 -15.88 8.04
CA ALA A 346 10.52 -17.30 8.36
C ALA A 346 9.17 -17.98 8.52
N ALA A 347 8.11 -17.31 9.00
CA ALA A 347 6.77 -17.89 9.00
C ALA A 347 6.25 -18.04 7.56
N LEU A 348 6.58 -17.08 6.69
CA LEU A 348 6.29 -17.15 5.26
C LEU A 348 7.11 -18.25 4.56
N LYS A 349 8.37 -18.43 4.97
CA LYS A 349 9.36 -19.37 4.38
C LYS A 349 9.42 -20.76 5.05
N ASN A 350 8.95 -20.95 6.26
CA ASN A 350 9.02 -22.25 6.95
C ASN A 350 7.64 -22.79 7.30
N GLY A 351 6.58 -22.01 7.08
CA GLY A 351 5.23 -22.55 7.12
C GLY A 351 5.02 -23.59 6.01
N PRO A 352 3.92 -24.38 6.05
CA PRO A 352 3.47 -25.25 4.95
C PRO A 352 3.28 -24.55 3.58
N LEU A 353 3.59 -23.25 3.51
CA LEU A 353 3.45 -22.33 2.40
C LEU A 353 4.75 -22.21 1.56
N ASP A 354 5.94 -22.55 2.05
CA ASP A 354 7.18 -22.25 1.29
C ASP A 354 7.51 -23.22 0.15
N THR A 355 6.95 -24.45 0.17
CA THR A 355 7.14 -25.36 -0.96
C THR A 355 6.16 -25.13 -2.11
N GLY A 356 5.28 -24.11 -2.02
CA GLY A 356 4.17 -24.03 -2.96
C GLY A 356 3.32 -22.77 -2.92
N LEU A 357 3.60 -21.74 -2.11
CA LEU A 357 2.80 -20.51 -2.14
C LEU A 357 3.20 -19.62 -3.30
N SER A 358 4.49 -19.31 -3.45
CA SER A 358 4.96 -18.58 -4.64
C SER A 358 4.69 -19.39 -5.89
N ASP A 359 5.04 -20.69 -5.88
CA ASP A 359 4.80 -21.58 -7.00
C ASP A 359 3.31 -21.85 -7.22
N GLY A 360 2.49 -21.86 -6.18
CA GLY A 360 1.04 -22.07 -6.25
C GLY A 360 0.29 -20.82 -6.65
N VAL A 361 0.69 -19.63 -6.19
CA VAL A 361 0.19 -18.34 -6.71
C VAL A 361 0.61 -18.17 -8.17
N LYS A 362 1.85 -18.54 -8.51
CA LYS A 362 2.33 -18.56 -9.89
C LYS A 362 1.57 -19.58 -10.73
N ALA A 363 1.44 -20.82 -10.29
CA ALA A 363 0.70 -21.86 -11.00
C ALA A 363 -0.79 -21.51 -11.13
N PHE A 364 -1.37 -20.91 -10.10
CA PHE A 364 -2.72 -20.38 -10.13
C PHE A 364 -2.84 -19.23 -11.14
N GLY A 365 -1.91 -18.27 -11.13
CA GLY A 365 -1.84 -17.20 -12.13
C GLY A 365 -1.62 -17.72 -13.56
N ASP A 366 -0.78 -18.74 -13.72
CA ASP A 366 -0.53 -19.42 -14.98
C ASP A 366 -1.80 -20.18 -15.43
N SER A 367 -2.56 -20.80 -14.52
CA SER A 367 -3.86 -21.42 -14.82
C SER A 367 -4.92 -20.38 -15.20
N LEU A 368 -4.97 -19.22 -14.54
CA LEU A 368 -5.82 -18.11 -14.97
C LEU A 368 -5.47 -17.62 -16.37
N ASN A 369 -4.19 -17.38 -16.64
CA ASN A 369 -3.74 -16.85 -17.93
C ASN A 369 -3.91 -17.85 -19.07
N ASN A 370 -3.67 -19.14 -18.82
CA ASN A 370 -3.69 -20.15 -19.88
C ASN A 370 -5.06 -20.83 -20.03
N GLU A 371 -5.76 -21.11 -18.93
CA GLU A 371 -7.03 -21.83 -18.93
C GLU A 371 -8.22 -20.87 -18.87
N ALA A 372 -8.26 -19.93 -17.92
CA ALA A 372 -9.45 -19.08 -17.73
C ALA A 372 -9.68 -18.11 -18.89
N LEU A 373 -8.61 -17.46 -19.40
CA LEU A 373 -8.71 -16.59 -20.59
C LEU A 373 -9.15 -17.37 -21.84
N ALA A 374 -8.71 -18.62 -21.97
CA ALA A 374 -9.16 -19.49 -23.05
C ALA A 374 -10.66 -19.80 -22.93
N VAL A 375 -11.16 -20.11 -21.73
CA VAL A 375 -12.59 -20.37 -21.52
C VAL A 375 -13.45 -19.17 -21.87
N THR A 376 -13.11 -17.98 -21.37
CA THR A 376 -13.97 -16.80 -21.51
C THR A 376 -14.06 -16.33 -22.95
N GLY A 377 -12.92 -16.19 -23.65
CA GLY A 377 -12.91 -15.78 -25.05
C GLY A 377 -13.63 -16.78 -25.95
N GLN A 378 -13.42 -18.08 -25.72
CA GLN A 378 -13.97 -19.12 -26.59
C GLN A 378 -15.45 -19.38 -26.31
N THR A 379 -15.87 -19.37 -25.05
CA THR A 379 -17.29 -19.52 -24.69
C THR A 379 -18.10 -18.29 -25.11
N GLY A 380 -17.52 -17.09 -25.03
CA GLY A 380 -18.13 -15.87 -25.57
C GLY A 380 -18.41 -15.97 -27.08
N GLN A 381 -17.49 -16.55 -27.85
CA GLN A 381 -17.74 -16.83 -29.27
C GLN A 381 -18.90 -17.82 -29.47
N LEU A 382 -18.98 -18.89 -28.68
CA LEU A 382 -20.06 -19.88 -28.80
C LEU A 382 -21.43 -19.33 -28.38
N LEU A 383 -21.47 -18.46 -27.37
CA LEU A 383 -22.67 -17.71 -27.00
C LEU A 383 -23.11 -16.78 -28.14
N LYS A 384 -22.16 -16.08 -28.77
CA LYS A 384 -22.43 -15.26 -29.96
C LYS A 384 -22.95 -16.11 -31.13
N LEU A 385 -22.40 -17.31 -31.34
CA LEU A 385 -22.90 -18.26 -32.34
C LEU A 385 -24.35 -18.62 -32.07
N SER A 386 -24.66 -18.92 -30.82
CA SER A 386 -26.01 -19.28 -30.40
C SER A 386 -26.95 -18.10 -30.69
N SER A 387 -26.64 -16.89 -30.23
CA SER A 387 -27.46 -15.71 -30.51
C SER A 387 -27.72 -15.49 -32.00
N VAL A 388 -26.69 -15.60 -32.85
CA VAL A 388 -26.84 -15.49 -34.31
C VAL A 388 -27.69 -16.63 -34.87
N ALA A 389 -27.57 -17.85 -34.35
CA ALA A 389 -28.37 -19.01 -34.76
C ALA A 389 -29.88 -18.75 -34.56
N PHE A 390 -30.24 -18.20 -33.40
CA PHE A 390 -31.63 -17.92 -33.06
C PHE A 390 -32.19 -16.73 -33.82
N GLN A 391 -31.40 -15.67 -34.02
CA GLN A 391 -31.80 -14.56 -34.86
C GLN A 391 -32.06 -15.04 -36.30
N LEU A 392 -31.11 -15.79 -36.88
CA LEU A 392 -31.26 -16.39 -38.20
C LEU A 392 -32.51 -17.28 -38.27
N TRP A 393 -32.77 -18.10 -37.26
CA TRP A 393 -33.95 -18.94 -37.20
C TRP A 393 -35.24 -18.13 -37.22
N ASN A 394 -35.34 -17.09 -36.38
CA ASN A 394 -36.52 -16.22 -36.31
C ASN A 394 -36.74 -15.44 -37.61
N ASP A 395 -35.68 -14.90 -38.20
CA ASP A 395 -35.73 -14.17 -39.47
C ASP A 395 -36.15 -15.10 -40.61
N TYR A 396 -35.66 -16.34 -40.60
CA TYR A 396 -36.02 -17.35 -41.61
C TYR A 396 -37.45 -17.85 -41.45
N LYS A 397 -37.89 -18.15 -40.22
CA LYS A 397 -39.26 -18.63 -39.91
C LYS A 397 -40.33 -17.56 -40.11
N SER A 398 -40.00 -16.29 -39.88
CA SER A 398 -40.90 -15.16 -40.15
C SER A 398 -40.99 -14.78 -41.63
N GLY A 399 -40.10 -15.33 -42.47
CA GLY A 399 -39.99 -14.97 -43.88
C GLY A 399 -39.28 -13.65 -44.15
N ALA A 400 -38.73 -13.00 -43.11
CA ALA A 400 -37.92 -11.79 -43.25
C ALA A 400 -36.65 -12.04 -44.09
N THR A 401 -36.11 -13.26 -44.03
CA THR A 401 -35.03 -13.71 -44.93
C THR A 401 -35.39 -15.09 -45.51
N THR A 402 -35.74 -15.17 -46.80
CA THR A 402 -35.91 -16.45 -47.50
C THR A 402 -34.64 -16.87 -48.26
N ASN A 403 -33.73 -15.92 -48.50
CA ASN A 403 -32.41 -16.10 -49.09
C ASN A 403 -31.53 -14.87 -48.74
N PRO A 404 -30.33 -15.04 -48.14
CA PRO A 404 -29.65 -16.30 -47.85
C PRO A 404 -30.13 -16.97 -46.56
N ASN A 405 -30.28 -18.30 -46.59
CA ASN A 405 -30.47 -19.17 -45.41
C ASN A 405 -29.18 -19.38 -44.61
N SER A 406 -28.19 -18.50 -44.83
CA SER A 406 -26.91 -18.48 -44.16
C SER A 406 -26.50 -17.05 -43.86
N VAL A 407 -25.95 -16.82 -42.66
CA VAL A 407 -25.42 -15.51 -42.27
C VAL A 407 -23.98 -15.67 -41.78
N ALA A 408 -23.12 -14.75 -42.19
CA ALA A 408 -21.78 -14.65 -41.64
C ALA A 408 -21.84 -14.11 -40.21
N ILE A 409 -20.88 -14.49 -39.37
CA ILE A 409 -20.84 -14.02 -37.99
C ILE A 409 -19.97 -12.76 -37.95
N PRO A 410 -20.51 -11.57 -37.59
CA PRO A 410 -19.73 -10.34 -37.62
C PRO A 410 -18.47 -10.45 -36.75
N GLY A 411 -17.31 -10.15 -37.33
CA GLY A 411 -16.01 -10.19 -36.64
C GLY A 411 -15.43 -11.59 -36.39
N LEU A 412 -16.05 -12.66 -36.87
CA LEU A 412 -15.53 -14.04 -36.76
C LEU A 412 -15.52 -14.71 -38.13
N SER A 413 -14.46 -15.47 -38.43
CA SER A 413 -14.41 -16.30 -39.64
C SER A 413 -15.34 -17.50 -39.47
N GLY A 414 -16.58 -17.40 -39.94
CA GLY A 414 -17.60 -18.41 -39.68
C GLY A 414 -18.98 -18.00 -40.17
N GLY A 415 -19.96 -18.86 -39.93
CA GLY A 415 -21.33 -18.65 -40.36
C GLY A 415 -22.31 -19.61 -39.71
N CYS A 416 -23.59 -19.25 -39.79
CA CYS A 416 -24.71 -20.10 -39.44
C CYS A 416 -25.53 -20.43 -40.69
N THR A 417 -26.19 -21.57 -40.70
CA THR A 417 -27.03 -22.04 -41.81
C THR A 417 -28.25 -22.78 -41.27
N VAL A 418 -29.42 -22.54 -41.86
CA VAL A 418 -30.67 -23.24 -41.54
C VAL A 418 -30.79 -24.51 -42.39
N TYR A 419 -31.17 -25.62 -41.76
CA TYR A 419 -31.27 -26.93 -42.38
C TYR A 419 -32.67 -27.53 -42.22
N GLU A 420 -33.05 -28.38 -43.17
CA GLU A 420 -34.26 -29.20 -43.18
C GLU A 420 -33.92 -30.68 -42.96
N GLY A 421 -34.93 -31.48 -42.58
CA GLY A 421 -34.77 -32.91 -42.26
C GLY A 421 -34.53 -33.20 -40.77
N SER A 422 -34.25 -34.46 -40.44
CA SER A 422 -34.07 -34.90 -39.04
C SER A 422 -32.84 -34.28 -38.39
N PHE A 423 -32.96 -33.92 -37.10
CA PHE A 423 -31.84 -33.42 -36.31
C PHE A 423 -30.74 -34.50 -36.18
N PRO A 424 -29.46 -34.16 -36.43
CA PRO A 424 -28.39 -35.14 -36.35
C PRO A 424 -28.12 -35.58 -34.91
N VAL A 425 -28.01 -36.89 -34.68
CA VAL A 425 -27.65 -37.43 -33.34
C VAL A 425 -26.14 -37.42 -33.07
N ARG A 426 -25.31 -37.28 -34.12
CA ARG A 426 -23.84 -37.19 -34.03
C ARG A 426 -23.26 -36.52 -35.26
N PHE A 427 -22.07 -35.96 -35.10
CA PHE A 427 -21.23 -35.56 -36.22
C PHE A 427 -20.65 -36.81 -36.91
N GLY A 428 -20.58 -36.83 -38.25
CA GLY A 428 -20.00 -37.96 -39.00
C GLY A 428 -18.55 -38.29 -38.57
N ALA A 429 -18.19 -39.58 -38.61
CA ALA A 429 -17.03 -40.18 -37.94
C ALA A 429 -15.83 -40.54 -38.86
N GLU A 430 -15.29 -39.58 -39.65
CA GLU A 430 -14.16 -39.74 -40.62
C GLU A 430 -14.54 -40.40 -41.98
N ALA A 431 -13.81 -40.32 -43.12
CA ALA A 431 -12.66 -39.53 -43.60
C ALA A 431 -12.82 -39.05 -45.08
N ASN A 432 -13.76 -39.59 -45.88
CA ASN A 432 -13.77 -39.39 -47.34
C ASN A 432 -14.99 -38.60 -47.87
N ALA A 433 -15.60 -37.73 -47.08
CA ALA A 433 -16.89 -37.11 -47.40
C ALA A 433 -16.84 -35.57 -47.44
N VAL A 434 -15.90 -35.00 -48.19
CA VAL A 434 -16.11 -33.65 -48.74
C VAL A 434 -16.24 -33.82 -50.24
N GLY A 435 -17.32 -33.28 -50.82
CA GLY A 435 -17.50 -33.32 -52.27
C GLY A 435 -16.31 -32.63 -52.96
N SER A 436 -16.01 -33.03 -54.19
CA SER A 436 -14.94 -32.45 -55.01
C SER A 436 -15.09 -30.94 -55.28
N ASP A 437 -16.22 -30.34 -54.89
CA ASP A 437 -16.52 -28.92 -54.95
C ASP A 437 -16.24 -28.15 -53.64
N GLY A 438 -15.68 -28.80 -52.63
CA GLY A 438 -15.45 -28.22 -51.30
C GLY A 438 -16.72 -28.04 -50.47
N LYS A 439 -17.88 -28.51 -50.95
CA LYS A 439 -19.09 -28.58 -50.12
C LYS A 439 -18.99 -29.78 -49.18
N PRO A 440 -19.51 -29.67 -47.94
CA PRO A 440 -19.51 -30.81 -47.02
C PRO A 440 -20.26 -31.98 -47.68
N GLY A 441 -19.61 -33.13 -47.90
CA GLY A 441 -20.36 -34.39 -48.02
C GLY A 441 -21.13 -34.60 -46.72
N THR A 442 -22.21 -35.39 -46.72
CA THR A 442 -23.23 -35.46 -45.65
C THR A 442 -22.60 -35.33 -44.25
N ALA A 443 -22.49 -34.08 -43.76
CA ALA A 443 -21.62 -33.75 -42.61
C ALA A 443 -22.19 -34.29 -41.30
N TYR A 444 -23.40 -34.81 -41.41
CA TYR A 444 -24.37 -35.20 -40.41
C TYR A 444 -24.93 -36.56 -40.82
N VAL A 445 -25.01 -37.48 -39.87
CA VAL A 445 -25.67 -38.76 -40.08
C VAL A 445 -27.18 -38.49 -40.04
N GLY A 446 -27.86 -38.50 -41.20
CA GLY A 446 -29.32 -38.26 -41.24
C GLY A 446 -29.92 -37.62 -42.50
N GLY A 447 -29.15 -37.36 -43.57
CA GLY A 447 -29.72 -36.87 -44.84
C GLY A 447 -30.15 -35.40 -44.86
N SER A 448 -29.62 -34.57 -43.96
CA SER A 448 -30.00 -33.16 -43.86
C SER A 448 -29.50 -32.31 -45.04
N THR A 449 -30.37 -31.46 -45.57
CA THR A 449 -30.08 -30.48 -46.62
C THR A 449 -30.30 -29.06 -46.08
N THR A 450 -29.73 -28.07 -46.77
CA THR A 450 -29.99 -26.67 -46.47
C THR A 450 -31.49 -26.38 -46.66
N ALA A 451 -32.13 -25.70 -45.71
CA ALA A 451 -33.58 -25.49 -45.76
C ALA A 451 -34.00 -24.67 -46.99
N THR A 452 -35.01 -25.16 -47.69
CA THR A 452 -35.58 -24.52 -48.89
C THR A 452 -36.81 -23.66 -48.59
N SER A 453 -37.45 -23.86 -47.43
CA SER A 453 -38.59 -23.07 -46.98
C SER A 453 -38.67 -22.99 -45.47
N ALA A 454 -39.35 -21.95 -44.97
CA ALA A 454 -39.62 -21.77 -43.54
C ALA A 454 -40.40 -22.95 -42.92
N SER A 455 -41.24 -23.65 -43.69
CA SER A 455 -41.99 -24.83 -43.20
C SER A 455 -41.15 -26.09 -43.12
N ALA A 456 -40.13 -26.23 -43.98
CA ALA A 456 -39.23 -27.38 -43.99
C ALA A 456 -38.05 -27.23 -42.99
N ALA A 457 -37.74 -26.00 -42.58
CA ALA A 457 -36.69 -25.74 -41.61
C ALA A 457 -36.93 -26.48 -40.29
N ALA A 458 -35.88 -27.17 -39.82
CA ALA A 458 -35.92 -28.02 -38.63
C ALA A 458 -34.83 -27.66 -37.62
N TRP A 459 -33.64 -27.23 -38.05
CA TRP A 459 -32.52 -26.97 -37.14
C TRP A 459 -31.51 -25.97 -37.73
N VAL A 460 -30.62 -25.44 -36.89
CA VAL A 460 -29.59 -24.47 -37.31
C VAL A 460 -28.20 -25.00 -36.98
N GLY A 461 -27.28 -24.94 -37.95
CA GLY A 461 -25.88 -25.28 -37.75
C GLY A 461 -24.99 -24.06 -37.83
N CYS A 462 -24.19 -23.80 -36.81
CA CYS A 462 -23.24 -22.69 -36.75
C CYS A 462 -21.80 -23.19 -36.60
N SER A 463 -20.84 -22.43 -37.12
CA SER A 463 -19.44 -22.73 -36.91
C SER A 463 -18.52 -21.52 -36.94
N VAL A 464 -17.45 -21.59 -36.11
CA VAL A 464 -16.28 -20.71 -36.18
C VAL A 464 -15.11 -21.49 -36.75
N ASN A 465 -14.36 -20.83 -37.61
CA ASN A 465 -13.17 -21.36 -38.25
C ASN A 465 -11.94 -20.58 -37.76
N GLN A 466 -10.88 -21.31 -37.41
CA GLN A 466 -9.56 -20.79 -37.10
C GLN A 466 -8.60 -21.30 -38.17
N GLY A 467 -7.90 -20.38 -38.83
CA GLY A 467 -7.06 -20.69 -39.99
C GLY A 467 -7.80 -20.63 -41.34
N THR A 468 -7.03 -20.61 -42.42
CA THR A 468 -7.57 -20.53 -43.79
C THR A 468 -8.06 -21.90 -44.24
N LEU A 469 -9.18 -21.92 -44.98
CA LEU A 469 -9.67 -23.16 -45.59
C LEU A 469 -8.57 -23.76 -46.48
N PRO A 470 -8.16 -25.03 -46.26
CA PRO A 470 -7.14 -25.68 -47.08
C PRO A 470 -7.63 -25.81 -48.53
N THR A 471 -6.78 -25.45 -49.48
CA THR A 471 -7.03 -25.64 -50.92
C THR A 471 -5.80 -26.25 -51.58
N VAL A 472 -5.95 -26.92 -52.73
CA VAL A 472 -4.79 -27.53 -53.42
C VAL A 472 -3.68 -26.51 -53.68
N ALA A 473 -4.05 -25.26 -53.96
CA ALA A 473 -3.11 -24.15 -54.16
C ALA A 473 -2.50 -23.60 -52.85
N LYS A 474 -3.19 -23.77 -51.72
CA LYS A 474 -2.75 -23.30 -50.40
C LYS A 474 -3.01 -24.41 -49.38
N PRO A 475 -2.14 -25.44 -49.33
CA PRO A 475 -2.25 -26.47 -48.32
C PRO A 475 -2.11 -25.82 -46.95
N GLY A 476 -2.91 -26.28 -46.01
CA GLY A 476 -2.94 -25.72 -44.67
C GLY A 476 -3.87 -26.52 -43.78
N THR A 477 -4.05 -26.00 -42.59
CA THR A 477 -4.92 -26.61 -41.59
C THR A 477 -5.94 -25.58 -41.15
N GLN A 478 -7.21 -25.97 -41.18
CA GLN A 478 -8.29 -25.20 -40.58
C GLN A 478 -8.89 -25.99 -39.43
N TYR A 479 -9.11 -25.31 -38.31
CA TYR A 479 -9.82 -25.87 -37.18
C TYR A 479 -11.21 -25.27 -37.12
N ARG A 480 -12.22 -26.11 -37.06
CA ARG A 480 -13.63 -25.71 -37.10
C ARG A 480 -14.33 -26.16 -35.83
N ARG A 481 -14.93 -25.24 -35.11
CA ARG A 481 -15.85 -25.55 -34.01
C ARG A 481 -17.27 -25.40 -34.51
N SER A 482 -18.09 -26.42 -34.30
CA SER A 482 -19.47 -26.47 -34.77
C SER A 482 -20.45 -26.71 -33.63
N MET A 483 -21.59 -26.04 -33.69
CA MET A 483 -22.76 -26.27 -32.82
C MET A 483 -24.00 -26.40 -33.70
N LEU A 484 -24.81 -27.44 -33.47
CA LEU A 484 -26.10 -27.64 -34.12
C LEU A 484 -27.19 -27.53 -33.08
N PHE A 485 -28.23 -26.75 -33.37
CA PHE A 485 -29.34 -26.45 -32.47
C PHE A 485 -30.61 -27.10 -33.02
N ASP A 486 -31.22 -27.99 -32.24
CA ASP A 486 -32.47 -28.66 -32.61
C ASP A 486 -33.66 -27.71 -32.41
N MET A 487 -34.02 -27.00 -33.46
CA MET A 487 -35.13 -26.05 -33.42
C MET A 487 -36.49 -26.73 -33.65
N SER A 488 -36.51 -28.04 -33.92
CA SER A 488 -37.73 -28.79 -34.23
C SER A 488 -38.59 -29.06 -33.00
N VAL A 489 -37.96 -29.05 -31.81
CA VAL A 489 -38.62 -29.26 -30.52
C VAL A 489 -39.21 -27.98 -29.90
N ALA A 490 -39.05 -26.82 -30.56
CA ALA A 490 -39.36 -25.53 -29.95
C ALA A 490 -40.84 -25.13 -30.07
N SER A 491 -41.67 -25.49 -29.09
CA SER A 491 -42.82 -24.67 -28.71
C SER A 491 -42.34 -23.58 -27.74
N TYR A 492 -42.39 -22.32 -28.15
CA TYR A 492 -41.85 -21.18 -27.40
C TYR A 492 -42.53 -21.00 -26.02
N PRO A 493 -41.84 -20.69 -24.90
CA PRO A 493 -40.39 -20.67 -24.62
C PRO A 493 -39.85 -21.99 -24.10
N SER A 494 -38.90 -22.56 -24.84
CA SER A 494 -38.36 -23.90 -24.59
C SER A 494 -36.84 -23.93 -24.65
N THR A 495 -36.32 -24.85 -23.86
CA THR A 495 -34.96 -25.36 -23.88
C THR A 495 -34.67 -26.02 -25.24
N VAL A 496 -33.76 -25.45 -26.03
CA VAL A 496 -33.31 -25.96 -27.32
C VAL A 496 -32.08 -26.84 -27.12
N PRO A 497 -32.16 -28.15 -27.40
CA PRO A 497 -31.01 -29.04 -27.37
C PRO A 497 -29.97 -28.64 -28.41
N TYR A 498 -28.69 -28.88 -28.10
CA TYR A 498 -27.63 -28.75 -29.08
C TYR A 498 -26.68 -29.95 -29.03
N ILE A 499 -25.99 -30.17 -30.16
CA ILE A 499 -24.77 -30.97 -30.21
C ILE A 499 -23.60 -30.14 -30.73
N ALA A 500 -22.38 -30.41 -30.26
CA ALA A 500 -21.21 -29.61 -30.59
C ALA A 500 -19.92 -30.43 -30.72
N VAL A 501 -18.94 -29.93 -31.49
CA VAL A 501 -17.67 -30.63 -31.77
C VAL A 501 -16.56 -29.67 -32.24
N THR A 502 -15.29 -30.03 -32.00
CA THR A 502 -14.11 -29.44 -32.66
C THR A 502 -13.59 -30.38 -33.74
N ARG A 503 -13.32 -29.84 -34.93
CA ARG A 503 -12.92 -30.58 -36.12
C ARG A 503 -11.66 -30.00 -36.75
N LEU A 504 -10.80 -30.89 -37.25
CA LEU A 504 -9.65 -30.61 -38.09
C LEU A 504 -10.07 -30.71 -39.56
N ARG A 505 -9.62 -29.77 -40.39
CA ARG A 505 -9.73 -29.80 -41.85
C ARG A 505 -8.36 -29.69 -42.47
N THR A 506 -8.03 -30.66 -43.32
CA THR A 506 -6.78 -30.76 -44.06
C THR A 506 -7.06 -31.29 -45.45
N LEU A 507 -6.07 -31.28 -46.35
CA LEU A 507 -6.16 -32.06 -47.58
C LEU A 507 -5.52 -33.42 -47.37
N ASP A 508 -6.10 -34.47 -47.95
CA ASP A 508 -5.42 -35.76 -48.06
C ASP A 508 -4.38 -35.78 -49.20
N GLY A 509 -3.74 -36.92 -49.39
CA GLY A 509 -2.76 -37.13 -50.46
C GLY A 509 -3.31 -36.99 -51.89
N THR A 510 -4.64 -36.92 -52.06
CA THR A 510 -5.31 -36.69 -53.36
C THR A 510 -5.72 -35.22 -53.57
N GLY A 511 -5.48 -34.36 -52.57
CA GLY A 511 -5.94 -32.97 -52.59
C GLY A 511 -7.42 -32.81 -52.24
N ALA A 512 -8.09 -33.87 -51.82
CA ALA A 512 -9.47 -33.80 -51.33
C ALA A 512 -9.47 -33.26 -49.89
N LEU A 513 -10.45 -32.40 -49.58
CA LEU A 513 -10.61 -31.92 -48.22
C LEU A 513 -11.08 -33.08 -47.33
N VAL A 514 -10.36 -33.33 -46.25
CA VAL A 514 -10.71 -34.31 -45.22
C VAL A 514 -11.05 -33.57 -43.94
N GLN A 515 -12.00 -34.13 -43.20
CA GLN A 515 -12.44 -33.58 -41.92
C GLN A 515 -12.43 -34.66 -40.84
N GLN A 516 -11.75 -34.37 -39.73
CA GLN A 516 -11.60 -35.27 -38.60
C GLN A 516 -12.17 -34.63 -37.34
N ASN A 517 -12.90 -35.39 -36.53
CA ASN A 517 -13.34 -34.91 -35.21
C ASN A 517 -12.14 -34.99 -34.25
N LEU A 518 -11.76 -33.86 -33.66
CA LEU A 518 -10.71 -33.83 -32.62
C LEU A 518 -11.29 -34.11 -31.23
N THR A 519 -12.60 -33.92 -31.06
CA THR A 519 -13.31 -34.14 -29.80
C THR A 519 -14.48 -35.10 -30.03
N PRO A 520 -14.98 -35.77 -28.97
CA PRO A 520 -16.28 -36.44 -29.07
C PRO A 520 -17.39 -35.43 -29.39
N THR A 521 -18.57 -35.94 -29.75
CA THR A 521 -19.77 -35.11 -29.86
C THR A 521 -20.24 -34.76 -28.45
N PHE A 522 -20.25 -33.48 -28.14
CA PHE A 522 -20.84 -32.95 -26.92
C PHE A 522 -22.31 -32.64 -27.12
N SER A 523 -23.06 -32.59 -26.03
CA SER A 523 -24.46 -32.23 -26.02
C SER A 523 -24.79 -31.31 -24.87
N GLY A 524 -25.84 -30.53 -25.05
CA GLY A 524 -26.38 -29.68 -24.01
C GLY A 524 -27.70 -29.06 -24.45
N SER A 525 -28.05 -27.97 -23.80
CA SER A 525 -29.21 -27.17 -24.16
C SER A 525 -28.98 -25.69 -23.92
N ILE A 526 -29.65 -24.88 -24.72
CA ILE A 526 -29.74 -23.43 -24.54
C ILE A 526 -31.21 -23.04 -24.39
N SER A 527 -31.53 -22.24 -23.38
CA SER A 527 -32.86 -21.66 -23.20
C SER A 527 -32.78 -20.20 -23.59
N LEU A 528 -33.64 -19.77 -24.52
CA LEU A 528 -33.81 -18.38 -24.89
C LEU A 528 -35.30 -18.00 -24.85
N PRO A 529 -35.62 -16.73 -24.59
CA PRO A 529 -37.00 -16.25 -24.46
C PRO A 529 -37.63 -15.84 -25.80
N ALA A 530 -38.97 -16.03 -25.91
CA ALA A 530 -39.87 -15.85 -27.10
C ALA A 530 -39.63 -14.63 -27.92
N SER A 531 -39.31 -13.61 -27.18
CA SER A 531 -39.15 -12.26 -27.62
C SER A 531 -37.98 -11.79 -26.80
N ALA A 532 -37.04 -11.09 -27.45
CA ALA A 532 -35.96 -10.36 -26.80
C ALA A 532 -36.53 -9.17 -25.98
N VAL A 533 -37.48 -9.46 -25.10
CA VAL A 533 -38.08 -8.52 -24.17
C VAL A 533 -37.07 -8.35 -23.04
N PRO A 534 -36.79 -7.12 -22.62
CA PRO A 534 -35.94 -6.85 -21.46
C PRO A 534 -36.33 -7.70 -20.25
N GLY A 535 -35.35 -8.31 -19.60
CA GLY A 535 -35.50 -9.11 -18.37
C GLY A 535 -35.61 -10.62 -18.59
N ALA A 536 -35.43 -11.09 -19.82
CA ALA A 536 -35.72 -12.47 -20.15
C ALA A 536 -34.51 -13.40 -19.92
N ALA A 537 -34.78 -14.57 -19.31
CA ALA A 537 -33.76 -15.50 -18.86
C ALA A 537 -33.16 -16.30 -20.04
N VAL A 538 -31.83 -16.34 -20.07
CA VAL A 538 -31.01 -17.13 -20.98
C VAL A 538 -30.29 -18.19 -20.16
N ALA A 539 -30.30 -19.45 -20.58
CA ALA A 539 -29.51 -20.49 -19.93
C ALA A 539 -28.68 -21.26 -20.95
N LEU A 540 -27.43 -21.59 -20.61
CA LEU A 540 -26.58 -22.51 -21.38
C LEU A 540 -26.12 -23.63 -20.46
N VAL A 541 -26.53 -24.86 -20.76
CA VAL A 541 -26.22 -26.04 -19.95
C VAL A 541 -25.62 -27.13 -20.84
N GLY A 542 -24.60 -27.83 -20.39
CA GLY A 542 -23.96 -28.95 -21.09
C GLY A 542 -22.49 -28.69 -21.43
N ASP A 543 -21.93 -29.56 -22.27
CA ASP A 543 -20.52 -29.48 -22.66
C ASP A 543 -20.34 -28.72 -23.97
N VAL A 544 -19.38 -27.80 -24.00
CA VAL A 544 -19.01 -27.07 -25.21
C VAL A 544 -17.60 -27.43 -25.68
N PRO A 545 -17.36 -27.45 -27.01
CA PRO A 545 -16.11 -27.92 -27.57
C PRO A 545 -14.98 -26.90 -27.40
N PRO A 546 -13.78 -27.35 -27.02
CA PRO A 546 -12.61 -26.51 -26.82
C PRO A 546 -12.00 -26.00 -28.12
N SER A 547 -11.32 -24.86 -28.07
CA SER A 547 -10.47 -24.41 -29.18
C SER A 547 -9.18 -25.22 -29.27
N VAL A 548 -8.42 -24.95 -30.32
CA VAL A 548 -7.06 -25.45 -30.46
C VAL A 548 -6.06 -24.30 -30.45
N THR A 549 -4.82 -24.60 -30.10
CA THR A 549 -3.68 -23.70 -30.33
C THR A 549 -3.43 -23.54 -31.82
N SER A 550 -2.57 -22.59 -32.21
CA SER A 550 -2.10 -22.46 -33.60
C SER A 550 -1.42 -23.73 -34.13
N ALA A 551 -0.85 -24.55 -33.22
CA ALA A 551 -0.25 -25.85 -33.51
C ALA A 551 -1.27 -27.01 -33.57
N GLY A 552 -2.57 -26.75 -33.33
CA GLY A 552 -3.61 -27.78 -33.39
C GLY A 552 -3.81 -28.60 -32.14
N VAL A 553 -3.13 -28.25 -31.04
CA VAL A 553 -3.31 -28.94 -29.77
C VAL A 553 -4.60 -28.47 -29.13
N LEU A 554 -5.46 -29.40 -28.71
CA LEU A 554 -6.67 -29.08 -27.97
C LEU A 554 -6.32 -28.39 -26.65
N MET A 555 -6.99 -27.27 -26.36
CA MET A 555 -6.75 -26.52 -25.13
C MET A 555 -7.40 -27.17 -23.89
N ALA A 556 -8.38 -28.04 -24.10
CA ALA A 556 -9.05 -28.84 -23.06
C ALA A 556 -9.65 -30.10 -23.70
N ALA A 557 -10.13 -31.06 -22.91
CA ALA A 557 -11.02 -32.12 -23.40
C ALA A 557 -12.40 -31.54 -23.71
N ARG A 558 -12.95 -30.76 -22.77
CA ARG A 558 -14.26 -30.10 -22.86
C ARG A 558 -14.34 -28.91 -21.91
N TYR A 559 -15.28 -28.00 -22.20
CA TYR A 559 -15.70 -26.99 -21.24
C TYR A 559 -17.11 -27.32 -20.77
N ALA A 560 -17.27 -27.66 -19.48
CA ALA A 560 -18.60 -27.90 -18.91
C ALA A 560 -19.22 -26.55 -18.53
N VAL A 561 -20.42 -26.28 -19.01
CA VAL A 561 -21.11 -24.99 -18.83
C VAL A 561 -22.48 -25.24 -18.20
N ASN A 562 -22.81 -24.48 -17.18
CA ASN A 562 -24.15 -24.41 -16.62
C ASN A 562 -24.39 -22.98 -16.16
N VAL A 563 -24.86 -22.12 -17.04
CA VAL A 563 -24.93 -20.68 -16.80
C VAL A 563 -26.36 -20.22 -16.99
N GLN A 564 -26.83 -19.38 -16.07
CA GLN A 564 -28.09 -18.66 -16.17
C GLN A 564 -27.80 -17.16 -16.20
N ALA A 565 -28.44 -16.49 -17.12
CA ALA A 565 -28.30 -15.06 -17.34
C ALA A 565 -29.68 -14.42 -17.56
N ALA A 566 -29.80 -13.13 -17.32
CA ALA A 566 -30.93 -12.32 -17.71
C ALA A 566 -30.41 -11.17 -18.58
N LEU A 567 -31.00 -11.02 -19.77
CA LEU A 567 -30.68 -9.91 -20.66
C LEU A 567 -31.71 -8.80 -20.48
N THR A 568 -31.27 -7.62 -20.09
CA THR A 568 -32.10 -6.42 -19.97
C THR A 568 -31.60 -5.40 -20.96
N SER A 569 -32.47 -4.93 -21.85
CA SER A 569 -32.19 -3.80 -22.75
C SER A 569 -32.95 -2.57 -22.26
N PRO A 570 -32.43 -1.78 -21.30
CA PRO A 570 -33.03 -0.51 -20.91
C PRO A 570 -33.15 0.47 -22.09
N ALA A 571 -34.09 1.41 -21.98
CA ALA A 571 -34.34 2.47 -22.97
C ALA A 571 -33.13 3.39 -23.24
N THR A 572 -32.06 3.26 -22.45
CA THR A 572 -30.84 4.07 -22.50
C THR A 572 -29.81 3.59 -23.53
N GLY A 573 -30.07 2.50 -24.27
CA GLY A 573 -29.16 1.97 -25.28
C GLY A 573 -27.94 1.21 -24.73
N VAL A 574 -27.96 0.82 -23.46
CA VAL A 574 -26.91 0.01 -22.81
C VAL A 574 -27.51 -1.35 -22.49
N ALA A 575 -27.03 -2.43 -23.11
CA ALA A 575 -27.49 -3.77 -22.76
C ALA A 575 -26.84 -4.21 -21.44
N GLN A 576 -27.65 -4.84 -20.59
CA GLN A 576 -27.21 -5.43 -19.34
C GLN A 576 -27.42 -6.94 -19.37
N LEU A 577 -26.34 -7.69 -19.25
CA LEU A 577 -26.34 -9.13 -19.06
C LEU A 577 -26.03 -9.42 -17.59
N ALA A 578 -27.02 -9.86 -16.83
CA ALA A 578 -26.83 -10.29 -15.45
C ALA A 578 -26.70 -11.82 -15.39
N LEU A 579 -25.54 -12.36 -15.04
CA LEU A 579 -25.41 -13.79 -14.74
C LEU A 579 -25.94 -14.03 -13.31
N THR A 580 -27.04 -14.78 -13.20
CA THR A 580 -27.78 -14.97 -11.95
C THR A 580 -27.34 -16.19 -11.18
N ALA A 581 -26.84 -17.21 -11.86
CA ALA A 581 -26.28 -18.43 -11.27
C ALA A 581 -25.46 -19.18 -12.32
N GLY A 582 -24.60 -20.09 -11.85
CA GLY A 582 -24.00 -21.07 -12.74
C GLY A 582 -22.55 -21.39 -12.47
N SER A 583 -21.96 -22.19 -13.35
CA SER A 583 -20.54 -22.47 -13.36
C SER A 583 -20.02 -22.70 -14.79
N PHE A 584 -18.73 -22.42 -14.96
CA PHE A 584 -17.94 -22.88 -16.09
C PHE A 584 -16.81 -23.74 -15.56
N ALA A 585 -16.46 -24.81 -16.25
CA ALA A 585 -15.35 -25.66 -15.85
C ALA A 585 -14.51 -26.11 -17.03
N VAL A 586 -13.18 -26.14 -16.84
CA VAL A 586 -12.20 -26.68 -17.78
C VAL A 586 -11.89 -28.10 -17.39
N VAL A 587 -12.11 -29.05 -18.29
CA VAL A 587 -11.65 -30.42 -18.12
C VAL A 587 -10.44 -30.62 -19.04
N PRO A 588 -9.21 -30.77 -18.52
CA PRO A 588 -8.02 -30.99 -19.34
C PRO A 588 -8.11 -32.25 -20.20
N VAL A 589 -7.33 -32.30 -21.29
CA VAL A 589 -7.19 -33.51 -22.13
C VAL A 589 -6.67 -34.66 -21.27
N GLY A 590 -7.40 -35.77 -21.22
CA GLY A 590 -7.04 -36.95 -20.41
C GLY A 590 -7.51 -36.91 -18.95
N ALA A 591 -8.13 -35.83 -18.48
CA ALA A 591 -8.69 -35.73 -17.14
C ALA A 591 -10.19 -36.07 -17.12
N SER A 592 -10.66 -36.63 -16.00
CA SER A 592 -12.10 -36.88 -15.75
C SER A 592 -12.77 -35.77 -14.94
N SER A 593 -11.99 -34.95 -14.22
CA SER A 593 -12.46 -33.85 -13.39
C SER A 593 -11.94 -32.50 -13.91
N ALA A 594 -12.63 -31.43 -13.54
CA ALA A 594 -12.21 -30.08 -13.89
C ALA A 594 -10.90 -29.69 -13.18
N SER A 595 -9.97 -29.07 -13.91
CA SER A 595 -8.78 -28.41 -13.34
C SER A 595 -9.10 -27.01 -12.82
N LEU A 596 -10.10 -26.38 -13.44
CA LEU A 596 -10.54 -25.03 -13.18
C LEU A 596 -12.06 -25.02 -13.15
N THR A 597 -12.67 -24.56 -12.06
CA THR A 597 -14.10 -24.27 -12.00
C THR A 597 -14.30 -22.82 -11.62
N LEU A 598 -14.99 -22.06 -12.48
CA LEU A 598 -15.51 -20.73 -12.22
C LEU A 598 -16.97 -20.87 -11.75
N ASP A 599 -17.21 -20.70 -10.46
CA ASP A 599 -18.54 -20.73 -9.87
C ASP A 599 -19.10 -19.31 -9.74
N LEU A 600 -20.25 -19.04 -10.37
CA LEU A 600 -20.94 -17.74 -10.39
C LEU A 600 -22.00 -17.61 -9.29
N SER A 601 -22.17 -18.63 -8.45
CA SER A 601 -23.12 -18.61 -7.33
C SER A 601 -22.72 -17.82 -6.06
N PRO A 602 -21.44 -17.48 -5.78
CA PRO A 602 -21.10 -16.90 -4.49
C PRO A 602 -21.42 -15.39 -4.40
N GLU A 603 -22.32 -15.03 -3.49
CA GLU A 603 -22.39 -13.74 -2.78
C GLU A 603 -22.36 -12.43 -3.62
N GLY A 604 -22.91 -12.44 -4.83
CA GLY A 604 -23.10 -11.21 -5.62
C GLY A 604 -23.68 -11.46 -6.99
N ALA A 605 -24.40 -10.47 -7.53
CA ALA A 605 -24.85 -10.52 -8.92
C ALA A 605 -23.65 -10.26 -9.85
N THR A 606 -23.39 -11.18 -10.77
CA THR A 606 -22.47 -10.91 -11.87
C THR A 606 -23.21 -10.10 -12.93
N LEU A 607 -22.72 -8.90 -13.25
CA LEU A 607 -23.39 -7.94 -14.12
C LEU A 607 -22.41 -7.44 -15.18
N VAL A 608 -22.80 -7.53 -16.45
CA VAL A 608 -22.10 -6.91 -17.57
C VAL A 608 -23.03 -5.89 -18.20
N SER A 609 -22.74 -4.62 -18.02
CA SER A 609 -23.39 -3.50 -18.68
C SER A 609 -22.45 -2.94 -19.72
N ALA A 610 -22.83 -3.01 -21.00
CA ALA A 610 -22.05 -2.46 -22.09
C ALA A 610 -22.94 -1.68 -23.07
N PRO A 611 -22.48 -0.55 -23.61
CA PRO A 611 -23.22 0.16 -24.66
C PRO A 611 -23.42 -0.75 -25.86
N VAL A 612 -24.64 -0.81 -26.38
CA VAL A 612 -24.92 -1.51 -27.64
C VAL A 612 -24.53 -0.55 -28.75
N VAL A 613 -23.50 -0.90 -29.51
CA VAL A 613 -23.06 -0.09 -30.65
C VAL A 613 -23.66 -0.69 -31.89
N ASP A 614 -24.71 -0.08 -32.41
CA ASP A 614 -25.08 -0.30 -33.80
C ASP A 614 -23.94 0.24 -34.68
N PRO A 615 -23.55 -0.45 -35.76
CA PRO A 615 -22.51 0.03 -36.66
C PRO A 615 -22.78 1.47 -37.12
N GLY A 616 -21.88 2.41 -36.78
CA GLY A 616 -22.01 3.83 -37.14
C GLY A 616 -22.60 4.74 -36.05
N VAL A 617 -23.02 4.20 -34.90
CA VAL A 617 -23.49 5.01 -33.76
C VAL A 617 -22.32 5.33 -32.82
N VAL A 618 -22.15 6.60 -32.46
CA VAL A 618 -21.14 7.06 -31.50
C VAL A 618 -21.61 6.77 -30.07
N ILE A 619 -20.79 6.09 -29.27
CA ILE A 619 -21.06 5.86 -27.85
C ILE A 619 -21.01 7.19 -27.11
N THR A 620 -22.09 7.55 -26.42
CA THR A 620 -22.15 8.78 -25.61
C THR A 620 -21.46 8.62 -24.25
N GLU A 621 -20.98 9.71 -23.65
CA GLU A 621 -20.41 9.70 -22.30
C GLU A 621 -21.38 9.13 -21.25
N ALA A 622 -22.68 9.41 -21.39
CA ALA A 622 -23.71 8.88 -20.49
C ALA A 622 -23.85 7.35 -20.58
N GLN A 623 -23.74 6.78 -21.79
CA GLN A 623 -23.74 5.32 -21.98
C GLN A 623 -22.46 4.68 -21.42
N LEU A 624 -21.32 5.36 -21.60
CA LEU A 624 -20.03 4.91 -21.10
C LEU A 624 -19.96 4.93 -19.57
N ALA A 625 -20.59 5.92 -18.92
CA ALA A 625 -20.72 6.01 -17.47
C ALA A 625 -21.57 4.86 -16.87
N LEU A 626 -22.47 4.27 -17.66
CA LEU A 626 -23.26 3.08 -17.27
C LEU A 626 -22.53 1.77 -17.57
N ALA A 627 -21.41 1.79 -18.29
CA ALA A 627 -20.64 0.61 -18.59
C ALA A 627 -19.96 0.10 -17.31
N LYS A 628 -20.20 -1.16 -16.98
CA LYS A 628 -19.72 -1.80 -15.75
C LYS A 628 -19.65 -3.30 -15.96
N PHE A 629 -18.59 -3.91 -15.49
CA PHE A 629 -18.44 -5.35 -15.39
C PHE A 629 -18.26 -5.69 -13.91
N SER A 630 -19.06 -6.60 -13.38
CA SER A 630 -18.96 -7.09 -12.01
C SER A 630 -19.04 -8.61 -12.09
N LEU A 631 -18.04 -9.32 -11.60
CA LEU A 631 -17.95 -10.76 -11.60
C LEU A 631 -17.73 -11.23 -10.17
N ALA A 632 -18.77 -11.78 -9.55
CA ALA A 632 -18.64 -12.51 -8.30
C ALA A 632 -18.37 -13.98 -8.65
N ALA A 633 -17.19 -14.48 -8.29
CA ALA A 633 -16.83 -15.85 -8.61
C ALA A 633 -15.85 -16.50 -7.62
N SER A 634 -15.89 -17.84 -7.60
CA SER A 634 -14.83 -18.68 -7.03
C SER A 634 -14.14 -19.43 -8.15
N ILE A 635 -12.81 -19.37 -8.17
CA ILE A 635 -11.93 -20.10 -9.07
C ILE A 635 -11.19 -21.14 -8.25
N LYS A 636 -11.48 -22.42 -8.46
CA LYS A 636 -10.87 -23.53 -7.74
C LYS A 636 -9.97 -24.35 -8.66
N THR A 637 -8.79 -24.67 -8.14
CA THR A 637 -7.84 -25.62 -8.73
C THR A 637 -7.42 -26.63 -7.68
N ALA A 638 -6.67 -27.67 -8.07
CA ALA A 638 -6.06 -28.60 -7.11
C ALA A 638 -5.05 -27.93 -6.16
N GLN A 639 -4.53 -26.74 -6.51
CA GLN A 639 -3.45 -26.05 -5.77
C GLN A 639 -3.94 -24.85 -4.96
N GLY A 640 -5.19 -24.41 -5.13
CA GLY A 640 -5.69 -23.22 -4.46
C GLY A 640 -7.05 -22.76 -4.96
N GLU A 641 -7.57 -21.74 -4.28
CA GLU A 641 -8.85 -21.11 -4.55
C GLU A 641 -8.73 -19.59 -4.50
N LEU A 642 -9.30 -18.90 -5.49
CA LEU A 642 -9.56 -17.46 -5.46
C LEU A 642 -11.06 -17.27 -5.36
N LYS A 643 -11.55 -16.70 -4.26
CA LYS A 643 -12.98 -16.40 -4.08
C LYS A 643 -13.16 -14.91 -3.90
N GLY A 644 -14.01 -14.26 -4.69
CA GLY A 644 -14.25 -12.83 -4.53
C GLY A 644 -15.16 -12.22 -5.59
N SER A 645 -15.17 -10.89 -5.62
CA SER A 645 -15.87 -10.09 -6.62
C SER A 645 -14.87 -9.18 -7.32
N LEU A 646 -14.85 -9.22 -8.66
CA LEU A 646 -14.10 -8.32 -9.53
C LEU A 646 -15.06 -7.31 -10.15
N LEU A 647 -14.84 -6.04 -9.88
CA LEU A 647 -15.52 -4.91 -10.49
C LEU A 647 -14.56 -4.23 -11.48
N ALA A 648 -15.05 -3.93 -12.67
CA ALA A 648 -14.45 -3.01 -13.62
C ALA A 648 -15.49 -1.96 -13.98
N ASP A 649 -15.18 -0.69 -13.81
CA ASP A 649 -16.08 0.42 -14.17
C ASP A 649 -15.28 1.64 -14.66
N GLN A 650 -15.98 2.75 -14.86
CA GLN A 650 -15.42 3.98 -15.41
C GLN A 650 -14.70 3.74 -16.74
N PHE A 651 -15.34 3.02 -17.66
CA PHE A 651 -14.74 2.72 -18.95
C PHE A 651 -14.42 4.01 -19.73
N ALA A 652 -13.34 3.98 -20.50
CA ALA A 652 -12.98 4.97 -21.49
C ALA A 652 -12.77 4.27 -22.84
N LEU A 653 -12.96 4.99 -23.94
CA LEU A 653 -12.51 4.52 -25.25
C LEU A 653 -11.03 4.82 -25.40
N ASP A 654 -10.25 3.87 -25.87
CA ASP A 654 -8.88 4.14 -26.31
C ASP A 654 -8.84 4.71 -27.74
N SER A 655 -7.64 4.94 -28.28
CA SER A 655 -7.45 5.51 -29.61
C SER A 655 -8.01 4.66 -30.74
N PHE A 656 -8.31 3.38 -30.50
CA PHE A 656 -8.92 2.47 -31.46
C PHE A 656 -10.43 2.35 -31.29
N GLY A 657 -11.00 3.03 -30.29
CA GLY A 657 -12.42 2.93 -29.94
C GLY A 657 -12.74 1.72 -29.08
N ASP A 658 -11.75 1.03 -28.50
CA ASP A 658 -11.97 -0.10 -27.61
C ASP A 658 -12.25 0.36 -26.18
N LEU A 659 -13.16 -0.32 -25.49
CA LEU A 659 -13.51 -0.04 -24.10
C LEU A 659 -12.42 -0.52 -23.14
N GLN A 660 -11.84 0.42 -22.40
CA GLN A 660 -10.82 0.18 -21.38
C GLN A 660 -11.33 0.62 -20.00
N PRO A 661 -11.35 -0.22 -18.97
CA PRO A 661 -11.76 0.21 -17.63
C PRO A 661 -10.71 1.15 -17.03
N ASN A 662 -11.15 2.27 -16.44
CA ASN A 662 -10.26 3.13 -15.66
C ASN A 662 -10.22 2.76 -14.18
N HIS A 663 -11.12 1.90 -13.71
CA HIS A 663 -11.12 1.41 -12.35
C HIS A 663 -11.40 -0.08 -12.33
N LEU A 664 -10.56 -0.81 -11.59
CA LEU A 664 -10.62 -2.25 -11.36
C LEU A 664 -10.56 -2.49 -9.86
N LYS A 665 -11.48 -3.26 -9.30
CA LYS A 665 -11.51 -3.58 -7.87
C LYS A 665 -11.84 -5.04 -7.67
N PHE A 666 -10.90 -5.79 -7.12
CA PHE A 666 -11.13 -7.15 -6.65
C PHE A 666 -11.27 -7.16 -5.13
N THR A 667 -12.37 -7.68 -4.60
CA THR A 667 -12.54 -7.92 -3.15
C THR A 667 -12.76 -9.40 -2.92
N GLY A 668 -11.90 -10.05 -2.13
CA GLY A 668 -11.98 -11.49 -1.94
C GLY A 668 -10.86 -12.08 -1.11
N SER A 669 -10.69 -13.38 -1.22
CA SER A 669 -9.63 -14.16 -0.59
C SER A 669 -8.88 -15.02 -1.59
N ILE A 670 -7.59 -15.21 -1.31
CA ILE A 670 -6.71 -16.18 -1.96
C ILE A 670 -6.39 -17.25 -0.93
N ALA A 671 -6.61 -18.50 -1.32
CA ALA A 671 -6.32 -19.69 -0.56
C ALA A 671 -5.40 -20.60 -1.37
N ALA A 672 -4.48 -21.27 -0.68
CA ALA A 672 -3.56 -22.22 -1.27
C ALA A 672 -3.66 -23.56 -0.54
N ALA A 673 -3.46 -24.66 -1.27
CA ALA A 673 -3.35 -25.98 -0.68
C ALA A 673 -2.03 -26.08 0.10
N GLY A 674 -2.10 -26.36 1.40
CA GLY A 674 -0.92 -26.73 2.18
C GLY A 674 -0.49 -28.17 1.92
N THR A 675 0.57 -28.62 2.59
CA THR A 675 1.08 -30.01 2.53
C THR A 675 0.05 -31.09 2.93
N GLY A 676 -1.05 -30.70 3.58
CA GLY A 676 -2.15 -31.58 3.99
C GLY A 676 -3.37 -31.57 3.08
N ALA A 677 -3.27 -31.07 1.83
CA ALA A 677 -4.37 -30.91 0.87
C ALA A 677 -5.53 -29.96 1.30
N ALA A 678 -5.56 -29.50 2.55
CA ALA A 678 -6.48 -28.47 3.01
C ALA A 678 -6.11 -27.12 2.37
N VAL A 679 -7.06 -26.55 1.62
CA VAL A 679 -6.99 -25.20 1.06
C VAL A 679 -7.42 -24.22 2.14
N ALA A 680 -6.51 -23.34 2.57
CA ALA A 680 -6.79 -22.34 3.59
C ALA A 680 -6.54 -20.92 3.06
N PRO A 681 -7.44 -19.94 3.32
CA PRO A 681 -7.24 -18.57 2.93
C PRO A 681 -6.06 -17.98 3.70
N PHE A 682 -5.08 -17.43 2.98
CA PHE A 682 -3.92 -16.77 3.58
C PHE A 682 -3.93 -15.27 3.31
N LEU A 683 -4.59 -14.81 2.25
CA LEU A 683 -4.75 -13.39 1.94
C LEU A 683 -6.22 -13.09 1.76
N THR A 684 -6.75 -12.08 2.43
CA THR A 684 -8.13 -11.62 2.25
C THR A 684 -8.14 -10.10 2.22
N GLY A 685 -8.78 -9.48 1.23
CA GLY A 685 -8.74 -8.03 1.12
C GLY A 685 -9.35 -7.48 -0.16
N THR A 686 -9.04 -6.23 -0.42
CA THR A 686 -9.42 -5.51 -1.63
C THR A 686 -8.16 -5.08 -2.37
N LEU A 687 -8.03 -5.48 -3.64
CA LEU A 687 -7.05 -4.98 -4.60
C LEU A 687 -7.77 -4.00 -5.53
N GLU A 688 -7.34 -2.76 -5.58
CA GLU A 688 -7.99 -1.69 -6.34
C GLU A 688 -6.98 -0.97 -7.23
N GLY A 689 -7.20 -1.04 -8.54
CA GLY A 689 -6.45 -0.34 -9.57
C GLY A 689 -7.25 0.82 -10.15
N THR A 690 -6.64 1.99 -10.28
CA THR A 690 -7.23 3.16 -10.95
C THR A 690 -6.28 3.72 -12.00
N ARG A 691 -6.85 4.28 -13.06
CA ARG A 691 -6.15 5.04 -14.11
C ARG A 691 -6.79 6.41 -14.18
N SER A 692 -6.02 7.46 -13.91
CA SER A 692 -6.48 8.84 -13.99
C SER A 692 -5.47 9.68 -14.75
N GLY A 693 -5.84 10.12 -15.96
CA GLY A 693 -4.99 10.91 -16.84
C GLY A 693 -3.60 10.30 -17.03
N THR A 694 -2.59 10.92 -16.44
CA THR A 694 -1.17 10.53 -16.52
C THR A 694 -0.71 9.62 -15.38
N SER A 695 -1.61 9.13 -14.52
CA SER A 695 -1.25 8.29 -13.38
C SER A 695 -2.00 6.97 -13.37
N LYS A 696 -1.31 5.91 -12.93
CA LYS A 696 -1.87 4.59 -12.65
C LYS A 696 -1.60 4.29 -11.18
N ALA A 697 -2.60 3.88 -10.43
CA ALA A 697 -2.42 3.46 -9.04
C ALA A 697 -2.97 2.05 -8.85
N VAL A 698 -2.29 1.26 -8.03
CA VAL A 698 -2.74 -0.06 -7.57
C VAL A 698 -2.57 -0.09 -6.06
N SER A 699 -3.65 -0.35 -5.34
CA SER A 699 -3.66 -0.44 -3.89
C SER A 699 -4.22 -1.78 -3.43
N PHE A 700 -3.71 -2.26 -2.32
CA PHE A 700 -4.22 -3.44 -1.62
C PHE A 700 -4.52 -3.06 -0.17
N ALA A 701 -5.66 -3.49 0.35
CA ALA A 701 -6.01 -3.36 1.76
C ALA A 701 -6.66 -4.65 2.24
N GLY A 702 -6.08 -5.32 3.23
CA GLY A 702 -6.55 -6.63 3.66
C GLY A 702 -5.85 -7.19 4.88
N THR A 703 -6.04 -8.48 5.10
CA THR A 703 -5.41 -9.27 6.14
C THR A 703 -4.60 -10.42 5.53
N LEU A 704 -3.46 -10.70 6.16
CA LEU A 704 -2.56 -11.80 5.87
C LEU A 704 -2.61 -12.77 7.06
N ALA A 705 -3.13 -13.98 6.84
CA ALA A 705 -3.13 -15.05 7.83
C ALA A 705 -1.91 -15.94 7.62
N LEU A 706 -1.03 -16.00 8.62
CA LEU A 706 0.15 -16.86 8.61
C LEU A 706 -0.05 -18.01 9.62
N PRO A 707 0.29 -19.27 9.26
CA PRO A 707 0.16 -20.41 10.17
C PRO A 707 0.87 -20.16 11.50
N GLY A 708 0.17 -20.37 12.61
CA GLY A 708 0.71 -20.20 13.97
C GLY A 708 1.01 -18.75 14.36
N ARG A 709 0.45 -17.76 13.65
CA ARG A 709 0.62 -16.33 13.95
C ARG A 709 -0.73 -15.60 13.98
N PRO A 710 -0.84 -14.50 14.74
CA PRO A 710 -1.96 -13.57 14.59
C PRO A 710 -2.02 -13.02 13.15
N SER A 711 -3.24 -12.85 12.63
CA SER A 711 -3.46 -12.21 11.33
C SER A 711 -2.86 -10.79 11.32
N ALA A 712 -2.12 -10.46 10.27
CA ALA A 712 -1.57 -9.13 10.08
C ALA A 712 -2.46 -8.32 9.14
N ALA A 713 -2.75 -7.07 9.46
CA ALA A 713 -3.35 -6.13 8.52
C ALA A 713 -2.27 -5.59 7.58
N LEU A 714 -2.57 -5.56 6.28
CA LEU A 714 -1.68 -5.09 5.24
C LEU A 714 -2.40 -4.03 4.41
N THR A 715 -1.80 -2.85 4.30
CA THR A 715 -2.14 -1.88 3.26
C THR A 715 -0.91 -1.61 2.40
N LEU A 716 -1.11 -1.54 1.09
CA LEU A 716 -0.10 -1.26 0.09
C LEU A 716 -0.72 -0.33 -0.94
N SER A 717 0.02 0.65 -1.44
CA SER A 717 -0.38 1.48 -2.56
C SER A 717 0.83 1.83 -3.40
N VAL A 718 0.73 1.54 -4.69
CA VAL A 718 1.75 1.82 -5.70
C VAL A 718 1.14 2.80 -6.70
N THR A 719 1.81 3.91 -6.94
CA THR A 719 1.37 4.92 -7.92
C THR A 719 2.48 5.17 -8.92
N GLU A 720 2.21 4.91 -10.19
CA GLU A 720 3.06 5.24 -11.33
C GLU A 720 2.58 6.56 -11.97
N THR A 721 3.51 7.51 -12.14
CA THR A 721 3.29 8.70 -12.97
C THR A 721 3.84 8.43 -14.37
N VAL A 722 2.95 8.14 -15.32
CA VAL A 722 3.27 7.70 -16.69
C VAL A 722 4.19 8.67 -17.42
N ALA A 723 4.03 9.98 -17.20
CA ALA A 723 4.84 11.00 -17.87
C ALA A 723 6.33 10.95 -17.51
N SER A 724 6.67 10.52 -16.28
CA SER A 724 8.05 10.42 -15.80
C SER A 724 8.54 8.98 -15.65
N GLY A 725 7.63 8.00 -15.69
CA GLY A 725 7.92 6.61 -15.31
C GLY A 725 8.26 6.46 -13.82
N ASN A 726 8.01 7.49 -13.01
CA ASN A 726 8.28 7.43 -11.57
C ASN A 726 7.22 6.56 -10.89
N VAL A 727 7.67 5.69 -9.99
CA VAL A 727 6.78 4.86 -9.17
C VAL A 727 6.96 5.27 -7.72
N SER A 728 5.87 5.53 -7.00
CA SER A 728 5.88 5.67 -5.55
C SER A 728 5.19 4.48 -4.90
N LEU A 729 5.70 4.06 -3.76
CA LEU A 729 5.18 2.96 -2.96
C LEU A 729 4.88 3.51 -1.56
N THR A 730 3.73 3.17 -1.01
CA THR A 730 3.40 3.38 0.39
C THR A 730 2.74 2.12 0.92
N GLY A 731 2.88 1.85 2.21
CA GLY A 731 2.23 0.72 2.83
C GLY A 731 2.33 0.74 4.33
N ARG A 732 1.52 -0.12 4.96
CA ARG A 732 1.51 -0.35 6.39
C ARG A 732 1.30 -1.84 6.63
N TYR A 733 2.14 -2.39 7.47
CA TYR A 733 2.02 -3.72 8.02
C TYR A 733 1.70 -3.59 9.51
N GLU A 734 0.61 -4.18 9.97
CA GLU A 734 0.22 -4.14 11.37
C GLU A 734 -0.05 -5.54 11.89
N GLN A 735 0.70 -5.96 12.91
CA GLN A 735 0.51 -7.23 13.58
C GLN A 735 0.65 -6.98 15.08
N ASP A 736 -0.39 -7.34 15.83
CA ASP A 736 -0.51 -7.00 17.25
C ASP A 736 -0.41 -5.48 17.51
N LYS A 737 0.53 -5.04 18.35
CA LYS A 737 0.79 -3.61 18.65
C LYS A 737 1.90 -2.99 17.79
N VAL A 738 2.39 -3.73 16.80
CA VAL A 738 3.53 -3.32 15.98
C VAL A 738 3.01 -2.85 14.64
N THR A 739 3.31 -1.61 14.29
CA THR A 739 3.05 -1.06 12.97
C THR A 739 4.39 -0.82 12.28
N VAL A 740 4.55 -1.33 11.07
CA VAL A 740 5.68 -1.02 10.17
C VAL A 740 5.13 -0.28 8.96
N ALA A 741 5.46 0.98 8.83
CA ALA A 741 5.23 1.77 7.63
C ALA A 741 6.30 1.45 6.57
N LEU A 742 5.86 1.40 5.32
CA LEU A 742 6.71 1.20 4.15
C LEU A 742 6.53 2.43 3.25
N THR A 743 7.62 3.04 2.81
CA THR A 743 7.59 4.07 1.78
C THR A 743 8.70 3.79 0.78
N GLY A 744 8.44 3.96 -0.51
CA GLY A 744 9.44 3.74 -1.53
C GLY A 744 9.22 4.63 -2.74
N SER A 745 10.27 4.79 -3.52
CA SER A 745 10.20 5.49 -4.79
C SER A 745 11.16 4.86 -5.79
N GLN A 746 10.76 4.86 -7.05
CA GLN A 746 11.60 4.56 -8.19
C GLN A 746 11.54 5.75 -9.12
N THR A 747 12.71 6.22 -9.49
CA THR A 747 12.92 7.26 -10.50
C THR A 747 13.93 6.75 -11.52
N SER A 748 14.19 7.54 -12.56
CA SER A 748 15.30 7.28 -13.47
C SER A 748 16.67 7.29 -12.78
N SER A 749 16.80 7.95 -11.62
CA SER A 749 18.06 8.07 -10.87
C SER A 749 18.28 6.97 -9.84
N GLY A 750 17.27 6.16 -9.51
CA GLY A 750 17.42 5.04 -8.59
C GLY A 750 16.12 4.61 -7.94
N GLN A 751 16.24 3.65 -7.01
CA GLN A 751 15.13 3.17 -6.20
C GLN A 751 15.45 3.38 -4.72
N THR A 752 14.45 3.71 -3.92
CA THR A 752 14.56 3.79 -2.47
C THR A 752 13.40 3.05 -1.81
N LEU A 753 13.67 2.37 -0.70
CA LEU A 753 12.68 1.74 0.16
C LEU A 753 13.02 2.04 1.61
N THR A 754 12.10 2.64 2.35
CA THR A 754 12.20 2.94 3.77
C THR A 754 11.18 2.11 4.53
N LEU A 755 11.64 1.43 5.56
CA LEU A 755 10.79 0.73 6.54
C LEU A 755 10.91 1.47 7.86
N ALA A 756 9.80 1.84 8.48
CA ALA A 756 9.79 2.53 9.76
C ALA A 756 8.77 1.90 10.71
N ASP A 757 9.14 1.56 11.93
CA ASP A 757 8.22 0.97 12.92
C ASP A 757 7.69 1.98 13.94
N SER A 758 6.63 1.60 14.65
CA SER A 758 6.05 2.39 15.74
C SER A 758 6.97 2.55 16.97
N GLY A 759 8.08 1.81 17.03
CA GLY A 759 9.12 1.94 18.05
C GLY A 759 10.18 2.99 17.72
N GLY A 760 10.04 3.68 16.58
CA GLY A 760 10.97 4.70 16.10
C GLY A 760 12.15 4.15 15.30
N VAL A 761 12.20 2.84 15.03
CA VAL A 761 13.22 2.22 14.18
C VAL A 761 12.94 2.56 12.73
N SER A 762 13.93 3.01 11.97
CA SER A 762 13.81 3.29 10.55
C SER A 762 15.04 2.78 9.79
N VAL A 763 14.83 2.16 8.63
CA VAL A 763 15.89 1.74 7.72
C VAL A 763 15.53 2.15 6.30
N SER A 764 16.42 2.89 5.64
CA SER A 764 16.23 3.34 4.26
C SER A 764 17.30 2.74 3.34
N VAL A 765 16.83 2.02 2.33
CA VAL A 765 17.62 1.21 1.40
C VAL A 765 17.50 1.81 0.01
N ALA A 766 18.57 2.42 -0.48
CA ALA A 766 18.68 2.87 -1.88
C ALA A 766 19.32 1.82 -2.78
N SER A 767 18.91 1.68 -4.05
CA SER A 767 19.47 0.68 -4.98
C SER A 767 20.97 0.84 -5.24
N SER A 768 21.49 2.07 -5.18
CA SER A 768 22.90 2.39 -5.41
C SER A 768 23.79 2.27 -4.17
N GLY A 769 23.21 2.21 -2.97
CA GLY A 769 23.97 2.09 -1.73
C GLY A 769 24.28 0.64 -1.39
N LEU A 770 25.54 0.32 -1.06
CA LEU A 770 25.90 -1.01 -0.53
C LEU A 770 25.48 -1.17 0.94
N THR A 771 25.36 -0.03 1.64
CA THR A 771 24.97 0.03 3.05
C THR A 771 23.72 0.86 3.26
N ALA A 772 22.98 0.59 4.33
CA ALA A 772 21.84 1.39 4.79
C ALA A 772 21.94 1.59 6.31
N ALA A 773 21.82 2.83 6.78
CA ALA A 773 21.75 3.11 8.20
C ALA A 773 20.40 2.67 8.76
N VAL A 774 20.43 2.07 9.95
CA VAL A 774 19.26 1.75 10.76
C VAL A 774 19.27 2.75 11.89
N THR A 775 18.28 3.64 11.91
CA THR A 775 18.17 4.66 12.94
C THR A 775 17.06 4.33 13.92
N VAL A 776 17.18 4.79 15.17
CA VAL A 776 16.13 4.79 16.17
C VAL A 776 15.94 6.22 16.62
N SER A 777 14.76 6.79 16.37
CA SER A 777 14.49 8.22 16.60
C SER A 777 15.53 9.14 15.93
N GLY A 778 16.02 8.75 14.75
CA GLY A 778 17.05 9.49 13.99
C GLY A 778 18.51 9.17 14.35
N ARG A 779 18.76 8.39 15.41
CA ARG A 779 20.12 8.01 15.86
C ARG A 779 20.57 6.69 15.26
N ASN A 780 21.80 6.59 14.77
CA ASN A 780 22.31 5.36 14.15
C ASN A 780 22.46 4.21 15.19
N ALA A 781 21.69 3.14 15.03
CA ALA A 781 21.68 1.98 15.91
C ALA A 781 22.32 0.74 15.25
N ALA A 782 22.25 0.65 13.92
CA ALA A 782 22.90 -0.41 13.15
C ALA A 782 23.15 0.03 11.70
N THR A 783 23.94 -0.75 10.97
CA THR A 783 24.14 -0.59 9.53
C THR A 783 23.87 -1.91 8.85
N VAL A 784 22.97 -1.90 7.87
CA VAL A 784 22.72 -3.03 6.97
C VAL A 784 23.75 -3.00 5.85
N ASP A 785 24.46 -4.10 5.65
CA ASP A 785 25.34 -4.37 4.52
C ASP A 785 24.63 -5.35 3.58
N LYS A 786 24.27 -4.87 2.38
CA LYS A 786 23.46 -5.62 1.41
C LYS A 786 24.26 -6.70 0.72
N ASP A 787 25.53 -6.43 0.42
CA ASP A 787 26.41 -7.37 -0.26
C ASP A 787 26.71 -8.59 0.61
N ARG A 788 26.88 -8.36 1.92
CA ARG A 788 27.13 -9.42 2.89
C ARG A 788 25.85 -10.02 3.48
N GLY A 789 24.69 -9.41 3.26
CA GLY A 789 23.43 -9.80 3.89
C GLY A 789 23.54 -9.75 5.43
N ARG A 790 24.12 -8.68 5.97
CA ARG A 790 24.48 -8.57 7.40
C ARG A 790 23.98 -7.27 8.01
N VAL A 791 23.46 -7.32 9.22
CA VAL A 791 23.21 -6.12 10.05
C VAL A 791 24.33 -6.03 11.08
N THR A 792 25.07 -4.93 11.11
CA THR A 792 26.10 -4.65 12.12
C THR A 792 25.58 -3.58 13.06
N TYR A 793 25.36 -3.93 14.33
CA TYR A 793 24.90 -3.01 15.35
C TYR A 793 26.03 -2.09 15.81
N ALA A 794 25.67 -0.94 16.36
CA ALA A 794 26.64 0.04 16.84
C ALA A 794 27.49 -0.46 18.03
N ASP A 795 27.07 -1.54 18.73
CA ASP A 795 27.89 -2.25 19.75
C ASP A 795 28.92 -3.21 19.13
N GLY A 796 29.01 -3.28 17.80
CA GLY A 796 29.89 -4.19 17.06
C GLY A 796 29.35 -5.61 16.93
N THR A 797 28.25 -5.96 17.61
CA THR A 797 27.55 -7.23 17.36
C THR A 797 26.94 -7.20 15.96
N PHE A 798 26.72 -8.37 15.38
CA PHE A 798 26.10 -8.47 14.06
C PHE A 798 25.16 -9.66 13.99
N GLU A 799 24.24 -9.61 13.04
CA GLU A 799 23.40 -10.74 12.67
C GLU A 799 23.29 -10.87 11.15
N THR A 800 23.04 -12.09 10.69
CA THR A 800 22.82 -12.39 9.27
C THR A 800 21.34 -12.23 8.92
N LEU A 801 21.08 -11.67 7.73
CA LEU A 801 19.74 -11.55 7.17
C LEU A 801 19.27 -12.82 6.45
N ASN A 802 20.15 -13.81 6.29
CA ASN A 802 19.88 -15.08 5.60
C ASN A 802 19.20 -16.14 6.46
#